data_AF-A0AA39ZJF3-F1
#
_entry.id   AF-A0AA39ZJF3-F1
#
_cell.length_a   1.000
_cell.length_b   1.000
_cell.length_c   1.000
_cell.angle_alpha   90.00
_cell.angle_beta   90.00
_cell.angle_gamma   90.00
#
_symmetry.space_group_name_H-M   'P 1'
#
loop_
_entity.id
_entity.type
_entity.pdbx_description
1 polymer ?
#
loop_
_entity_poly.entity_id
_entity_poly.type
_entity_poly.pdbx_seq_one_letter_code
_entity_poly.pdbx_strand_id
1 'polypeptide(L)'
;MTEDSSDQARKLNQKSLDQQEQEVKVRQHQVKRPWHREGADKPTVDPKGQDIQPITKGKLLTTPTRLLKLILPLPMAVEKDQQNNANSDDKEKPDYARSISQNDTIQPLAILVHPQQPLSYVERLIQAELPPVLEDGKEKIPSIYFRAEDTEHGDQKPTSRSEARKKDAEGHDTQDASSRTHVASYSGLGHEGPEREGKEKRWVRWSSSTEMGDFIRDAARGREFAIEVEGYHLEMRVTVPSFNDRTFYMRSRLRKMSHELDRLAKIKKECDMLAHRGANLLAKGGFGILTGWWVIVYYVTFHTDYGWDLIEPITYLAGLTTIMGGYLWFLYISKDLSYKAAMNVTVSRRQNALYEAKGFDSERWEQLVQEANALRREIKAIAIEYDVEWDDAKDLGEEVKEALDEENIKNGEDNRSTLDPMGPQVIYLPDGQSYTVTPVFAGLFFKSNDLSVHHNAFPAGWTIVIHTVDPDEGSSDSRSTHDTNSIRADVDGSPAPQKKSNIHAFTSPTLQNDSLFISSISSPSSHDFKPAASPTRQVAMMLWVTLCWYFHQKPPPSALTTDASRLTPAAGRPRGEWRVRIKRDGVLKGRNLIPKLERMGLIASFNSAVGTALEDTDDQWANMFVSRRMFWQTPGRLFLFTLQPTTKFTRSGAASPSPSRPGSPTQGERPISQIADISDLPGAPPPTTLSSVPSFPIGPFFSASHLPTYYPPASLPYTITNHTRHPLRPKPPRMGEVFYTRFIPSVNQYLSFRVASVSPNPVPYLGPTGPKSPMHAHVCQLSDTALVQQWHSSPRVSAFWGEYTPKFLSNALQSRHSFPAIGLWDGVPFGYFELYWVKEDILGRYAGGSIDDYDRGCHVLIGEEWARGRVQSWLTSLVHWAFCADYRTQSVCLEPRVDNERY
;
A
#
# COMPACT_ATOMS: atom_id res chain seq x y z
N MET A 1 17.91 -72.80 27.02
CA MET A 1 17.87 -71.32 27.12
C MET A 1 18.43 -70.60 25.90
N THR A 2 18.82 -71.31 24.83
CA THR A 2 19.46 -70.73 23.62
C THR A 2 18.57 -70.71 22.37
N GLU A 3 17.48 -71.49 22.30
CA GLU A 3 16.57 -71.51 21.13
C GLU A 3 15.62 -70.31 21.06
N ASP A 4 15.19 -69.75 22.20
CA ASP A 4 14.25 -68.62 22.25
C ASP A 4 14.88 -67.31 21.72
N SER A 5 16.19 -67.14 21.88
CA SER A 5 16.93 -65.96 21.41
C SER A 5 17.08 -65.95 19.89
N SER A 6 17.26 -67.10 19.25
CA SER A 6 17.39 -67.19 17.79
C SER A 6 16.09 -66.94 17.05
N ASP A 7 14.96 -67.38 17.60
CA ASP A 7 13.64 -67.14 17.00
C ASP A 7 13.17 -65.70 17.19
N GLN A 8 13.53 -65.06 18.32
CA GLN A 8 13.27 -63.64 18.53
C GLN A 8 14.14 -62.77 17.59
N ALA A 9 15.40 -63.14 17.36
CA ALA A 9 16.28 -62.47 16.40
C ALA A 9 15.78 -62.63 14.95
N ARG A 10 15.30 -63.81 14.57
CA ARG A 10 14.67 -64.04 13.25
C ARG A 10 13.40 -63.23 13.06
N LYS A 11 12.52 -63.16 14.06
CA LYS A 11 11.29 -62.33 14.00
C LYS A 11 11.60 -60.84 13.89
N LEU A 12 12.63 -60.34 14.59
CA LEU A 12 13.07 -58.95 14.48
C LEU A 12 13.63 -58.64 13.08
N ASN A 13 14.43 -59.55 12.53
CA ASN A 13 15.02 -59.39 11.20
C ASN A 13 13.97 -59.50 10.07
N GLN A 14 12.99 -60.40 10.24
CA GLN A 14 11.83 -60.50 9.35
C GLN A 14 10.99 -59.21 9.41
N LYS A 15 10.75 -58.67 10.60
CA LYS A 15 10.00 -57.42 10.78
C LYS A 15 10.71 -56.21 10.17
N SER A 16 12.05 -56.14 10.23
CA SER A 16 12.82 -55.09 9.55
C SER A 16 12.83 -55.25 8.03
N LEU A 17 12.86 -56.50 7.53
CA LEU A 17 12.76 -56.80 6.11
C LEU A 17 11.36 -56.45 5.57
N ASP A 18 10.30 -56.79 6.30
CA ASP A 18 8.92 -56.47 5.94
C ASP A 18 8.68 -54.95 5.94
N GLN A 19 9.29 -54.22 6.88
CA GLN A 19 9.28 -52.74 6.92
C GLN A 19 10.03 -52.13 5.73
N GLN A 20 11.22 -52.64 5.41
CA GLN A 20 11.96 -52.21 4.21
C GLN A 20 11.19 -52.54 2.92
N GLU A 21 10.54 -53.69 2.86
CA GLU A 21 9.76 -54.10 1.69
C GLU A 21 8.49 -53.23 1.53
N GLN A 22 7.85 -52.85 2.64
CA GLN A 22 6.77 -51.86 2.66
C GLN A 22 7.26 -50.48 2.22
N GLU A 23 8.40 -49.98 2.71
CA GLU A 23 8.98 -48.71 2.26
C GLU A 23 9.33 -48.73 0.77
N VAL A 24 9.88 -49.83 0.27
CA VAL A 24 10.21 -50.01 -1.15
C VAL A 24 8.93 -50.05 -2.00
N LYS A 25 7.88 -50.75 -1.55
CA LYS A 25 6.56 -50.77 -2.23
C LYS A 25 5.92 -49.37 -2.26
N VAL A 26 5.97 -48.63 -1.15
CA VAL A 26 5.48 -47.24 -1.06
C VAL A 26 6.28 -46.31 -1.99
N ARG A 27 7.61 -46.44 -2.03
CA ARG A 27 8.46 -45.70 -2.99
C ARG A 27 8.15 -46.06 -4.44
N GLN A 28 7.95 -47.33 -4.76
CA GLN A 28 7.54 -47.76 -6.10
C GLN A 28 6.16 -47.20 -6.49
N HIS A 29 5.20 -47.16 -5.56
CA HIS A 29 3.88 -46.54 -5.78
C HIS A 29 3.97 -45.02 -5.93
N GLN A 30 4.90 -44.36 -5.24
CA GLN A 30 5.19 -42.93 -5.40
C GLN A 30 5.82 -42.57 -6.75
N VAL A 31 6.61 -43.46 -7.35
CA VAL A 31 7.28 -43.22 -8.65
C VAL A 31 6.32 -43.42 -9.84
N LYS A 32 5.26 -44.21 -9.68
CA LYS A 32 4.23 -44.37 -10.71
C LYS A 32 3.41 -43.09 -10.88
N ARG A 33 3.22 -42.66 -12.13
CA ARG A 33 2.31 -41.55 -12.49
C ARG A 33 0.90 -41.86 -11.95
N PRO A 34 0.09 -40.87 -11.55
CA PRO A 34 -1.25 -41.10 -10.98
C PRO A 34 -2.12 -42.09 -11.78
N TRP A 35 -2.03 -42.09 -13.11
CA TRP A 35 -2.78 -43.04 -13.95
C TRP A 35 -2.23 -44.48 -14.01
N HIS A 36 -1.05 -44.78 -13.46
CA HIS A 36 -0.43 -46.12 -13.41
C HIS A 36 -0.59 -46.82 -12.04
N ARG A 37 -1.18 -46.16 -11.03
CA ARG A 37 -1.29 -46.70 -9.66
C ARG A 37 -2.32 -47.83 -9.52
N GLU A 38 -3.32 -47.88 -10.40
CA GLU A 38 -4.37 -48.91 -10.37
C GLU A 38 -4.60 -49.55 -11.74
N GLY A 39 -4.08 -50.78 -11.93
CA GLY A 39 -4.50 -51.69 -13.01
C GLY A 39 -4.17 -51.28 -14.46
N ALA A 40 -3.71 -50.06 -14.74
CA ALA A 40 -3.45 -49.57 -16.09
C ALA A 40 -2.24 -50.22 -16.79
N ASP A 41 -1.31 -50.80 -16.03
CA ASP A 41 -0.16 -51.57 -16.55
C ASP A 41 -0.53 -53.00 -16.96
N LYS A 42 -1.75 -53.47 -16.61
CA LYS A 42 -2.22 -54.79 -17.06
C LYS A 42 -2.84 -54.62 -18.44
N PRO A 43 -2.36 -55.32 -19.48
CA PRO A 43 -3.05 -55.33 -20.77
C PRO A 43 -4.50 -55.78 -20.56
N THR A 44 -5.43 -55.19 -21.29
CA THR A 44 -6.87 -55.53 -21.24
C THR A 44 -7.17 -56.98 -21.63
N VAL A 45 -6.17 -57.71 -22.12
CA VAL A 45 -6.23 -59.13 -22.45
C VAL A 45 -5.05 -59.82 -21.77
N ASP A 46 -5.33 -60.65 -20.79
CA ASP A 46 -4.38 -61.65 -20.29
C ASP A 46 -4.37 -62.81 -21.32
N PRO A 47 -3.23 -63.27 -21.85
CA PRO A 47 -3.17 -64.35 -22.85
C PRO A 47 -3.79 -65.69 -22.42
N LYS A 48 -4.30 -65.80 -21.19
CA LYS A 48 -4.93 -66.99 -20.62
C LYS A 48 -6.47 -66.92 -20.49
N GLY A 49 -7.13 -65.88 -21.00
CA GLY A 49 -8.60 -65.88 -21.16
C GLY A 49 -9.40 -65.97 -19.84
N GLN A 50 -8.94 -65.32 -18.77
CA GLN A 50 -9.75 -65.12 -17.58
C GLN A 50 -10.50 -63.78 -17.65
N ASP A 51 -11.80 -63.81 -17.37
CA ASP A 51 -12.70 -62.65 -17.31
C ASP A 51 -12.15 -61.57 -16.36
N ILE A 52 -11.88 -60.38 -16.90
CA ILE A 52 -11.51 -59.19 -16.11
C ILE A 52 -12.81 -58.53 -15.62
N GLN A 53 -12.86 -58.17 -14.33
CA GLN A 53 -14.01 -57.47 -13.76
C GLN A 53 -14.26 -56.12 -14.47
N PRO A 54 -15.51 -55.79 -14.84
CA PRO A 54 -15.86 -54.53 -15.50
C PRO A 54 -15.46 -53.31 -14.65
N ILE A 55 -15.06 -52.21 -15.30
CA ILE A 55 -14.79 -50.93 -14.61
C ILE A 55 -16.11 -50.40 -14.04
N THR A 56 -16.33 -50.61 -12.74
CA THR A 56 -17.58 -50.26 -12.06
C THR A 56 -17.56 -48.85 -11.46
N LYS A 57 -16.38 -48.21 -11.36
CA LYS A 57 -16.21 -46.85 -10.80
C LYS A 57 -15.49 -45.93 -11.77
N GLY A 58 -15.96 -44.68 -11.87
CA GLY A 58 -15.29 -43.61 -12.60
C GLY A 58 -14.07 -43.06 -11.85
N LYS A 59 -13.22 -42.33 -12.58
CA LYS A 59 -11.97 -41.76 -12.05
C LYS A 59 -11.82 -40.31 -12.47
N LEU A 60 -11.38 -39.46 -11.55
CA LEU A 60 -11.01 -38.09 -11.83
C LEU A 60 -9.49 -37.92 -11.71
N LEU A 61 -8.83 -37.60 -12.82
CA LEU A 61 -7.38 -37.53 -12.91
C LEU A 61 -6.89 -36.09 -13.05
N THR A 62 -5.77 -35.78 -12.42
CA THR A 62 -5.08 -34.50 -12.56
C THR A 62 -4.14 -34.54 -13.76
N THR A 63 -4.10 -33.43 -14.51
CA THR A 63 -3.18 -33.27 -15.65
C THR A 63 -2.10 -32.22 -15.35
N PRO A 64 -0.98 -32.19 -16.12
CA PRO A 64 0.06 -31.18 -15.95
C PRO A 64 -0.41 -29.74 -16.24
N THR A 65 -1.49 -29.55 -17.00
CA THR A 65 -1.96 -28.25 -17.49
C THR A 65 -3.08 -27.64 -16.65
N ARG A 66 -3.19 -28.03 -15.37
CA ARG A 66 -4.27 -27.65 -14.43
C ARG A 66 -5.69 -28.08 -14.85
N LEU A 67 -5.83 -28.85 -15.93
CA LEU A 67 -7.09 -29.48 -16.32
C LEU A 67 -7.29 -30.78 -15.55
N LEU A 68 -8.54 -31.20 -15.45
CA LEU A 68 -8.95 -32.47 -14.88
C LEU A 68 -9.52 -33.36 -15.98
N LYS A 69 -9.16 -34.64 -15.95
CA LYS A 69 -9.70 -35.65 -16.87
C LYS A 69 -10.64 -36.56 -16.10
N LEU A 70 -11.94 -36.42 -16.35
CA LEU A 70 -13.00 -37.23 -15.76
C LEU A 70 -13.28 -38.43 -16.67
N ILE A 71 -13.22 -39.64 -16.12
CA ILE A 71 -13.49 -40.91 -16.81
C ILE A 71 -14.71 -41.54 -16.15
N LEU A 72 -15.79 -41.75 -16.90
CA LEU A 72 -17.06 -42.31 -16.41
C LEU A 72 -17.40 -43.61 -17.13
N PRO A 73 -17.69 -44.71 -16.41
CA PRO A 73 -18.19 -45.93 -17.02
C PRO A 73 -19.68 -45.74 -17.34
N LEU A 74 -20.01 -45.42 -18.59
CA LEU A 74 -21.41 -45.37 -19.02
C LEU A 74 -21.86 -46.81 -19.38
N PRO A 75 -22.87 -47.37 -18.69
CA PRO A 75 -23.34 -48.74 -18.94
C PRO A 75 -24.23 -48.86 -20.19
N MET A 76 -24.17 -47.90 -21.11
CA MET A 76 -25.05 -47.82 -22.27
C MET A 76 -24.27 -48.13 -23.54
N ALA A 77 -24.73 -49.12 -24.30
CA ALA A 77 -24.32 -49.30 -25.68
C ALA A 77 -24.80 -48.10 -26.50
N VAL A 78 -23.90 -47.47 -27.25
CA VAL A 78 -24.29 -46.50 -28.28
C VAL A 78 -24.91 -47.29 -29.43
N GLU A 79 -26.19 -47.64 -29.33
CA GLU A 79 -26.98 -48.29 -30.40
C GLU A 79 -27.29 -47.31 -31.54
N LYS A 80 -26.31 -46.52 -32.02
CA LYS A 80 -26.55 -45.65 -33.18
C LYS A 80 -26.65 -46.41 -34.51
N ASP A 81 -26.27 -47.69 -34.57
CA ASP A 81 -26.12 -48.40 -35.86
C ASP A 81 -26.85 -49.76 -36.00
N GLN A 82 -27.63 -50.25 -35.02
CA GLN A 82 -28.33 -51.54 -35.22
C GLN A 82 -29.52 -51.44 -36.18
N GLN A 83 -30.28 -50.35 -36.16
CA GLN A 83 -31.47 -50.21 -37.02
C GLN A 83 -31.13 -49.94 -38.49
N ASN A 84 -29.96 -49.38 -38.80
CA ASN A 84 -29.50 -49.18 -40.18
C ASN A 84 -28.95 -50.46 -40.83
N ASN A 85 -28.51 -51.44 -40.04
CA ASN A 85 -27.97 -52.71 -40.53
C ASN A 85 -29.01 -53.84 -40.63
N ALA A 86 -30.25 -53.62 -40.19
CA ALA A 86 -31.30 -54.65 -40.23
C ALA A 86 -32.12 -54.66 -41.53
N ASN A 87 -31.89 -53.69 -42.44
CA ASN A 87 -32.67 -53.52 -43.68
C ASN A 87 -31.80 -53.62 -44.95
N SER A 88 -30.84 -54.53 -45.02
CA SER A 88 -30.21 -54.90 -46.29
C SER A 88 -30.40 -56.39 -46.56
N ASP A 89 -31.47 -56.72 -47.26
CA ASP A 89 -31.77 -58.06 -47.80
C ASP A 89 -30.93 -58.38 -49.06
N ASP A 90 -29.72 -57.81 -49.17
CA ASP A 90 -28.81 -58.01 -50.31
C ASP A 90 -27.66 -58.95 -49.92
N LYS A 91 -27.72 -60.16 -50.47
CA LYS A 91 -26.85 -61.32 -50.18
C LYS A 91 -25.44 -61.26 -50.78
N GLU A 92 -24.95 -60.12 -51.26
CA GLU A 92 -23.65 -60.05 -51.95
C GLU A 92 -22.87 -58.77 -51.62
N LYS A 93 -22.20 -58.76 -50.46
CA LYS A 93 -20.96 -58.01 -50.20
C LYS A 93 -20.35 -58.47 -48.86
N PRO A 94 -19.02 -58.63 -48.75
CA PRO A 94 -18.39 -58.87 -47.46
C PRO A 94 -18.34 -57.52 -46.73
N ASP A 95 -19.21 -57.36 -45.73
CA ASP A 95 -19.13 -56.24 -44.81
C ASP A 95 -17.77 -56.26 -44.10
N TYR A 96 -17.13 -55.10 -44.04
CA TYR A 96 -16.04 -54.85 -43.08
C TYR A 96 -16.65 -54.86 -41.67
N ALA A 97 -16.91 -56.06 -41.16
CA ALA A 97 -17.25 -56.28 -39.77
C ALA A 97 -16.06 -55.82 -38.93
N ARG A 98 -16.21 -54.70 -38.19
CA ARG A 98 -15.38 -54.53 -36.99
C ARG A 98 -15.69 -55.74 -36.11
N SER A 99 -14.66 -56.49 -35.76
CA SER A 99 -14.75 -57.56 -34.78
C SER A 99 -15.41 -57.02 -33.51
N ILE A 100 -16.63 -57.46 -33.24
CA ILE A 100 -17.34 -57.21 -31.98
C ILE A 100 -16.44 -57.78 -30.89
N SER A 101 -15.92 -56.92 -30.03
CA SER A 101 -15.11 -57.34 -28.90
C SER A 101 -16.05 -57.91 -27.83
N GLN A 102 -15.68 -59.03 -27.19
CA GLN A 102 -16.54 -59.68 -26.19
C GLN A 102 -16.76 -58.84 -24.90
N ASN A 103 -16.19 -57.63 -24.80
CA ASN A 103 -16.35 -56.68 -23.70
C ASN A 103 -17.02 -55.36 -24.12
N ASP A 104 -17.95 -55.39 -25.06
CA ASP A 104 -18.65 -54.19 -25.59
C ASP A 104 -19.69 -53.55 -24.63
N THR A 105 -19.83 -54.02 -23.38
CA THR A 105 -20.92 -53.58 -22.49
C THR A 105 -20.70 -52.24 -21.78
N ILE A 106 -19.47 -51.67 -21.75
CA ILE A 106 -19.19 -50.38 -21.09
C ILE A 106 -18.06 -49.63 -21.83
N GLN A 107 -18.37 -48.64 -22.68
CA GLN A 107 -17.34 -47.70 -23.17
C GLN A 107 -17.18 -46.54 -22.17
N PRO A 108 -15.97 -46.29 -21.61
CA PRO A 108 -15.79 -45.22 -20.65
C PRO A 108 -15.72 -43.85 -21.34
N LEU A 109 -16.60 -42.92 -20.95
CA LEU A 109 -16.59 -41.54 -21.41
C LEU A 109 -15.44 -40.76 -20.75
N ALA A 110 -14.61 -40.09 -21.55
CA ALA A 110 -13.50 -39.27 -21.06
C ALA A 110 -13.72 -37.78 -21.37
N ILE A 111 -13.87 -36.97 -20.34
CA ILE A 111 -14.14 -35.52 -20.43
C ILE A 111 -12.98 -34.74 -19.85
N LEU A 112 -12.54 -33.67 -20.52
CA LEU A 112 -11.60 -32.69 -19.97
C LEU A 112 -12.38 -31.50 -19.39
N VAL A 113 -12.11 -31.18 -18.13
CA VAL A 113 -12.81 -30.13 -17.39
C VAL A 113 -11.79 -29.19 -16.76
N HIS A 114 -12.07 -27.88 -16.80
CA HIS A 114 -11.29 -26.89 -16.07
C HIS A 114 -11.87 -26.69 -14.65
N PRO A 115 -11.05 -26.59 -13.57
CA PRO A 115 -11.57 -26.50 -12.20
C PRO A 115 -12.54 -25.33 -11.94
N GLN A 116 -12.37 -24.20 -12.63
CA GLN A 116 -13.25 -23.02 -12.50
C GLN A 116 -14.58 -23.16 -13.27
N GLN A 117 -14.78 -24.23 -14.05
CA GLN A 117 -16.06 -24.43 -14.74
C GLN A 117 -17.12 -24.88 -13.73
N PRO A 118 -18.35 -24.35 -13.81
CA PRO A 118 -19.43 -24.76 -12.92
C PRO A 118 -19.90 -26.18 -13.26
N LEU A 119 -20.46 -26.88 -12.27
CA LEU A 119 -21.01 -28.24 -12.44
C LEU A 119 -22.08 -28.32 -13.54
N SER A 120 -22.84 -27.25 -13.78
CA SER A 120 -23.81 -27.13 -14.88
C SER A 120 -23.20 -27.30 -16.27
N TYR A 121 -21.93 -26.90 -16.44
CA TYR A 121 -21.21 -27.12 -17.69
C TYR A 121 -20.88 -28.61 -17.88
N VAL A 122 -20.44 -29.28 -16.81
CA VAL A 122 -20.14 -30.72 -16.82
C VAL A 122 -21.41 -31.55 -16.98
N GLU A 123 -22.51 -31.15 -16.35
CA GLU A 123 -23.84 -31.71 -16.58
C GLU A 123 -24.19 -31.68 -18.08
N ARG A 124 -24.05 -30.53 -18.75
CA ARG A 124 -24.33 -30.43 -20.19
C ARG A 124 -23.42 -31.28 -21.06
N LEU A 125 -22.14 -31.43 -20.68
CA LEU A 125 -21.21 -32.31 -21.40
C LEU A 125 -21.62 -33.77 -21.28
N ILE A 126 -22.02 -34.22 -20.09
CA ILE A 126 -22.50 -35.59 -19.90
C ILE A 126 -23.86 -35.78 -20.60
N GLN A 127 -24.76 -34.79 -20.53
CA GLN A 127 -26.05 -34.81 -21.24
C GLN A 127 -25.89 -34.94 -22.76
N ALA A 128 -24.86 -34.32 -23.35
CA ALA A 128 -24.60 -34.40 -24.78
C ALA A 128 -24.16 -35.81 -25.23
N GLU A 129 -23.59 -36.60 -24.32
CA GLU A 129 -23.09 -37.95 -24.56
C GLU A 129 -24.13 -39.03 -24.22
N LEU A 130 -25.19 -38.66 -23.51
CA LEU A 130 -26.29 -39.55 -23.16
C LEU A 130 -27.44 -39.45 -24.19
N PRO A 131 -28.10 -40.58 -24.52
CA PRO A 131 -29.32 -40.52 -25.32
C PRO A 131 -30.46 -39.81 -24.56
N PRO A 132 -31.41 -39.18 -25.28
CA PRO A 132 -32.58 -38.56 -24.65
C PRO A 132 -33.51 -39.63 -24.04
N VAL A 133 -34.15 -39.29 -22.93
CA VAL A 133 -35.13 -40.14 -22.24
C VAL A 133 -36.53 -39.81 -22.76
N LEU A 134 -37.35 -40.82 -23.01
CA LEU A 134 -38.76 -40.63 -23.40
C LEU A 134 -39.63 -40.58 -22.14
N GLU A 135 -40.21 -39.42 -21.86
CA GLU A 135 -41.18 -39.21 -20.77
C GLU A 135 -42.47 -38.66 -21.41
N ASP A 136 -43.60 -39.34 -21.20
CA ASP A 136 -44.90 -38.99 -21.81
C ASP A 136 -44.90 -38.81 -23.34
N GLY A 137 -44.09 -39.61 -24.06
CA GLY A 137 -44.00 -39.57 -25.52
C GLY A 137 -43.26 -38.34 -26.07
N LYS A 138 -42.61 -37.55 -25.22
CA LYS A 138 -41.72 -36.45 -25.61
C LYS A 138 -40.28 -36.78 -25.23
N GLU A 139 -39.34 -36.44 -26.11
CA GLU A 139 -37.92 -36.54 -25.82
C GLU A 139 -37.54 -35.47 -24.78
N LYS A 140 -36.99 -35.92 -23.65
CA LYS A 140 -36.51 -35.08 -22.56
C LYS A 140 -35.06 -35.42 -22.27
N ILE A 141 -34.24 -34.38 -22.09
CA ILE A 141 -32.83 -34.55 -21.72
C ILE A 141 -32.77 -34.96 -20.23
N PRO A 142 -31.99 -36.00 -19.86
CA PRO A 142 -31.88 -36.44 -18.47
C PRO A 142 -31.21 -35.38 -17.59
N SER A 143 -31.77 -35.12 -16.40
CA SER A 143 -31.12 -34.25 -15.41
C SER A 143 -29.98 -35.00 -14.72
N ILE A 144 -28.88 -34.31 -14.40
CA ILE A 144 -27.72 -34.92 -13.74
C ILE A 144 -27.48 -34.25 -12.38
N TYR A 145 -27.31 -35.06 -11.34
CA TYR A 145 -27.09 -34.58 -9.99
C TYR A 145 -25.76 -35.06 -9.43
N PHE A 146 -24.96 -34.12 -8.92
CA PHE A 146 -23.72 -34.41 -8.22
C PHE A 146 -23.97 -34.48 -6.71
N ARG A 147 -23.50 -35.56 -6.08
CA ARG A 147 -23.62 -35.79 -4.63
C ARG A 147 -22.25 -36.06 -4.01
N ALA A 148 -21.98 -35.47 -2.86
CA ALA A 148 -20.76 -35.74 -2.08
C ALA A 148 -21.13 -36.21 -0.66
N GLU A 149 -20.18 -36.88 0.00
CA GLU A 149 -20.32 -37.35 1.38
C GLU A 149 -20.22 -36.17 2.36
N ASP A 150 -21.23 -36.03 3.23
CA ASP A 150 -21.26 -35.05 4.32
C ASP A 150 -20.79 -35.72 5.62
N THR A 151 -19.74 -35.17 6.23
CA THR A 151 -19.08 -35.75 7.41
C THR A 151 -19.45 -35.05 8.72
N GLU A 152 -20.49 -34.20 8.76
CA GLU A 152 -21.00 -33.61 10.00
C GLU A 152 -21.35 -34.72 11.03
N HIS A 153 -20.48 -34.91 12.02
CA HIS A 153 -20.81 -35.64 13.23
C HIS A 153 -21.86 -34.84 14.00
N GLY A 154 -23.11 -35.31 13.94
CA GLY A 154 -24.17 -34.93 14.87
C GLY A 154 -24.83 -33.58 14.60
N ASP A 155 -25.67 -33.51 13.57
CA ASP A 155 -27.03 -32.97 13.74
C ASP A 155 -27.89 -33.26 12.50
N GLN A 156 -28.98 -34.02 12.70
CA GLN A 156 -30.06 -34.09 11.72
C GLN A 156 -30.70 -32.69 11.61
N LYS A 157 -30.25 -31.89 10.63
CA LYS A 157 -31.00 -30.71 10.18
C LYS A 157 -32.37 -31.19 9.62
N PRO A 158 -33.49 -30.64 10.12
CA PRO A 158 -34.82 -31.06 9.67
C PRO A 158 -34.99 -30.74 8.19
N THR A 159 -35.40 -31.74 7.42
CA THR A 159 -35.60 -31.61 5.96
C THR A 159 -36.95 -31.01 5.62
N SER A 160 -37.86 -30.92 6.59
CA SER A 160 -39.20 -30.34 6.46
C SER A 160 -39.53 -29.35 7.57
N ARG A 161 -40.38 -28.36 7.26
CA ARG A 161 -40.87 -27.35 8.21
C ARG A 161 -41.66 -27.96 9.38
N SER A 162 -42.25 -29.14 9.18
CA SER A 162 -42.97 -29.92 10.19
C SER A 162 -42.03 -30.59 11.21
N GLU A 163 -40.86 -31.05 10.78
CA GLU A 163 -39.86 -31.67 11.67
C GLU A 163 -39.19 -30.65 12.58
N ALA A 164 -38.89 -29.45 12.05
CA ALA A 164 -38.35 -28.35 12.84
C ALA A 164 -39.29 -27.98 14.00
N ARG A 165 -40.60 -27.89 13.70
CA ARG A 165 -41.63 -27.50 14.67
C ARG A 165 -41.88 -28.56 15.75
N LYS A 166 -41.58 -29.84 15.48
CA LYS A 166 -41.64 -30.92 16.47
C LYS A 166 -40.42 -30.89 17.41
N LYS A 167 -39.22 -30.65 16.87
CA LYS A 167 -37.99 -30.52 17.66
C LYS A 167 -38.03 -29.30 18.60
N ASP A 168 -38.64 -28.20 18.16
CA ASP A 168 -38.84 -27.01 19.00
C ASP A 168 -39.84 -27.23 20.15
N ALA A 169 -40.68 -28.26 20.07
CA ALA A 169 -41.68 -28.60 21.09
C ALA A 169 -41.16 -29.58 22.16
N GLU A 170 -40.06 -30.30 21.88
CA GLU A 170 -39.44 -31.30 22.77
C GLU A 170 -38.09 -30.79 23.28
N GLY A 171 -38.08 -29.69 24.05
CA GLY A 171 -36.88 -29.16 24.67
C GLY A 171 -36.81 -29.46 26.18
N HIS A 172 -36.03 -30.46 26.59
CA HIS A 172 -35.57 -30.56 27.99
C HIS A 172 -34.10 -31.03 28.06
N ASP A 173 -33.31 -30.22 28.77
CA ASP A 173 -31.97 -30.40 29.35
C ASP A 173 -31.09 -31.58 28.90
N THR A 174 -29.98 -31.25 28.24
CA THR A 174 -28.67 -31.89 28.50
C THR A 174 -27.54 -30.87 28.32
N GLN A 175 -26.75 -30.72 29.38
CA GLN A 175 -25.49 -30.01 29.43
C GLN A 175 -24.44 -30.82 28.65
N ASP A 176 -24.13 -30.44 27.42
CA ASP A 176 -22.84 -30.66 26.77
C ASP A 176 -22.75 -29.75 25.52
N ALA A 177 -22.60 -28.45 25.77
CA ALA A 177 -22.50 -27.42 24.75
C ALA A 177 -21.05 -26.99 24.47
N SER A 178 -20.09 -27.92 24.57
CA SER A 178 -18.65 -27.62 24.39
C SER A 178 -18.01 -28.22 23.12
N SER A 179 -18.74 -28.94 22.26
CA SER A 179 -18.17 -29.53 21.03
C SER A 179 -18.96 -29.29 19.74
N ARG A 180 -19.78 -28.23 19.66
CA ARG A 180 -20.34 -27.80 18.37
C ARG A 180 -19.25 -27.11 17.53
N THR A 181 -18.46 -27.90 16.80
CA THR A 181 -17.55 -27.38 15.80
C THR A 181 -18.32 -27.03 14.54
N HIS A 182 -18.56 -25.74 14.29
CA HIS A 182 -19.05 -25.21 13.01
C HIS A 182 -17.99 -25.27 11.88
N VAL A 183 -16.94 -26.07 12.08
CA VAL A 183 -15.80 -26.19 11.18
C VAL A 183 -15.87 -27.56 10.55
N ALA A 184 -16.00 -27.60 9.24
CA ALA A 184 -16.00 -28.85 8.51
C ALA A 184 -14.61 -29.50 8.62
N SER A 185 -14.53 -30.77 9.04
CA SER A 185 -13.28 -31.51 9.12
C SER A 185 -12.81 -31.91 7.72
N TYR A 186 -11.65 -31.45 7.29
CA TYR A 186 -11.03 -31.84 6.03
C TYR A 186 -9.99 -32.94 6.29
N SER A 187 -9.98 -34.01 5.49
CA SER A 187 -9.01 -35.10 5.63
C SER A 187 -7.90 -35.02 4.57
N GLY A 188 -8.18 -34.42 3.42
CA GLY A 188 -7.23 -34.26 2.32
C GLY A 188 -6.78 -35.55 1.62
N LEU A 189 -7.24 -36.70 2.11
CA LEU A 189 -6.80 -38.04 1.69
C LEU A 189 -7.53 -38.52 0.42
N GLY A 190 -8.75 -38.03 0.13
CA GLY A 190 -9.52 -38.47 -1.03
C GLY A 190 -9.66 -39.99 -1.08
N HIS A 191 -9.40 -40.60 -2.23
CA HIS A 191 -9.45 -42.06 -2.40
C HIS A 191 -8.48 -42.85 -1.47
N GLU A 192 -7.41 -42.21 -0.97
CA GLU A 192 -6.45 -42.84 -0.05
C GLU A 192 -7.00 -42.94 1.40
N GLY A 193 -8.16 -42.34 1.69
CA GLY A 193 -8.80 -42.38 3.01
C GLY A 193 -9.35 -43.75 3.41
N PRO A 194 -9.66 -43.97 4.70
CA PRO A 194 -10.26 -45.21 5.19
C PRO A 194 -11.69 -45.40 4.65
N GLU A 195 -12.06 -46.63 4.31
CA GLU A 195 -13.39 -46.97 3.80
C GLU A 195 -14.39 -47.11 4.95
N ARG A 196 -15.46 -46.30 4.95
CA ARG A 196 -16.54 -46.36 5.96
C ARG A 196 -17.68 -47.27 5.49
N GLU A 197 -18.30 -48.02 6.40
CA GLU A 197 -19.40 -48.94 6.10
C GLU A 197 -20.70 -48.19 5.70
N GLY A 198 -21.46 -48.76 4.76
CA GLY A 198 -22.50 -48.05 3.99
C GLY A 198 -23.71 -47.49 4.76
N LYS A 199 -23.90 -47.83 6.05
CA LYS A 199 -24.98 -47.26 6.88
C LYS A 199 -24.65 -45.86 7.43
N GLU A 200 -23.39 -45.42 7.35
CA GLU A 200 -22.92 -44.15 7.93
C GLU A 200 -22.70 -43.03 6.89
N LYS A 201 -22.83 -43.29 5.58
CA LYS A 201 -22.56 -42.29 4.55
C LYS A 201 -23.80 -41.44 4.24
N ARG A 202 -23.76 -40.14 4.58
CA ARG A 202 -24.79 -39.17 4.19
C ARG A 202 -24.42 -38.50 2.87
N TRP A 203 -25.27 -38.65 1.85
CA TRP A 203 -25.05 -38.05 0.53
C TRP A 203 -25.84 -36.75 0.39
N VAL A 204 -25.13 -35.65 0.10
CA VAL A 204 -25.74 -34.32 -0.09
C VAL A 204 -25.61 -33.89 -1.54
N ARG A 205 -26.71 -33.38 -2.12
CA ARG A 205 -26.76 -32.84 -3.48
C ARG A 205 -26.15 -31.44 -3.53
N TRP A 206 -25.30 -31.21 -4.53
CA TRP A 206 -24.65 -29.92 -4.78
C TRP A 206 -25.39 -29.08 -5.81
N SER A 207 -25.22 -27.76 -5.71
CA SER A 207 -25.77 -26.80 -6.68
C SER A 207 -24.99 -26.86 -7.99
N SER A 208 -25.70 -26.79 -9.12
CA SER A 208 -25.10 -26.80 -10.47
C SER A 208 -24.28 -25.54 -10.79
N SER A 209 -24.40 -24.48 -9.99
CA SER A 209 -23.59 -23.26 -10.13
C SER A 209 -22.23 -23.33 -9.41
N THR A 210 -21.97 -24.38 -8.63
CA THR A 210 -20.71 -24.54 -7.89
C THR A 210 -19.57 -24.83 -8.85
N GLU A 211 -18.39 -24.24 -8.62
CA GLU A 211 -17.17 -24.57 -9.38
C GLU A 211 -16.73 -26.01 -9.12
N MET A 212 -16.28 -26.70 -10.16
CA MET A 212 -15.81 -28.09 -10.08
C MET A 212 -14.66 -28.24 -9.07
N GLY A 213 -13.73 -27.29 -9.02
CA GLY A 213 -12.62 -27.28 -8.07
C GLY A 213 -13.08 -27.27 -6.62
N ASP A 214 -14.05 -26.42 -6.28
CA ASP A 214 -14.63 -26.31 -4.94
C ASP A 214 -15.39 -27.58 -4.54
N PHE A 215 -16.17 -28.12 -5.48
CA PHE A 215 -16.86 -29.39 -5.30
C PHE A 215 -15.89 -30.54 -5.01
N ILE A 216 -14.78 -30.64 -5.77
CA ILE A 216 -13.77 -31.69 -5.58
C ILE A 216 -13.07 -31.55 -4.23
N ARG A 217 -12.77 -30.33 -3.78
CA ARG A 217 -12.15 -30.08 -2.47
C ARG A 217 -13.04 -30.59 -1.34
N ASP A 218 -14.33 -30.29 -1.41
CA ASP A 218 -15.29 -30.75 -0.41
C ASP A 218 -15.49 -32.29 -0.50
N ALA A 219 -15.59 -32.82 -1.73
CA ALA A 219 -15.70 -34.25 -1.97
C ALA A 219 -14.46 -35.04 -1.54
N ALA A 220 -13.28 -34.40 -1.46
CA ALA A 220 -12.03 -35.04 -1.01
C ALA A 220 -12.03 -35.37 0.49
N ARG A 221 -13.05 -34.94 1.25
CA ARG A 221 -13.33 -35.45 2.60
C ARG A 221 -13.68 -36.94 2.58
N GLY A 222 -14.45 -37.33 1.58
CA GLY A 222 -14.80 -38.72 1.29
C GLY A 222 -13.82 -39.35 0.29
N ARG A 223 -14.01 -40.64 0.03
CA ARG A 223 -13.21 -41.36 -0.98
C ARG A 223 -13.70 -41.16 -2.41
N GLU A 224 -15.01 -40.95 -2.55
CA GLU A 224 -15.72 -40.93 -3.82
C GLU A 224 -16.91 -39.97 -3.78
N PHE A 225 -17.27 -39.42 -4.92
CA PHE A 225 -18.53 -38.69 -5.11
C PHE A 225 -19.46 -39.48 -6.03
N ALA A 226 -20.76 -39.19 -5.98
CA ALA A 226 -21.77 -39.83 -6.80
C ALA A 226 -22.26 -38.89 -7.91
N ILE A 227 -22.53 -39.47 -9.08
CA ILE A 227 -23.27 -38.82 -10.17
C ILE A 227 -24.53 -39.63 -10.39
N GLU A 228 -25.68 -39.01 -10.19
CA GLU A 228 -27.00 -39.59 -10.40
C GLU A 228 -27.60 -39.05 -11.69
N VAL A 229 -28.06 -39.94 -12.56
CA VAL A 229 -28.71 -39.59 -13.84
C VAL A 229 -30.21 -39.89 -13.74
N GLU A 230 -31.02 -38.83 -13.76
CA GLU A 230 -32.48 -38.91 -13.73
C GLU A 230 -33.01 -39.50 -15.05
N GLY A 231 -33.97 -40.42 -14.96
CA GLY A 231 -34.55 -41.14 -16.11
C GLY A 231 -33.93 -42.52 -16.37
N TYR A 232 -32.64 -42.71 -16.08
CA TYR A 232 -31.98 -44.03 -16.18
C TYR A 232 -31.83 -44.76 -14.83
N HIS A 233 -32.15 -44.10 -13.71
CA HIS A 233 -31.92 -44.60 -12.35
C HIS A 233 -30.48 -45.11 -12.14
N LEU A 234 -29.52 -44.44 -12.79
CA LEU A 234 -28.11 -44.80 -12.78
C LEU A 234 -27.35 -43.94 -11.77
N GLU A 235 -26.66 -44.57 -10.83
CA GLU A 235 -25.72 -43.91 -9.92
C GLU A 235 -24.30 -44.38 -10.22
N MET A 236 -23.43 -43.45 -10.64
CA MET A 236 -22.01 -43.71 -10.89
C MET A 236 -21.17 -43.16 -9.75
N ARG A 237 -20.28 -43.99 -9.19
CA ARG A 237 -19.29 -43.57 -8.18
C ARG A 237 -18.01 -43.13 -8.87
N VAL A 238 -17.45 -41.99 -8.48
CA VAL A 238 -16.20 -41.45 -9.04
C VAL A 238 -15.20 -41.19 -7.92
N THR A 239 -13.97 -41.70 -8.07
CA THR A 239 -12.91 -41.50 -7.08
C THR A 239 -12.37 -40.07 -7.10
N VAL A 240 -12.14 -39.49 -5.93
CA VAL A 240 -11.61 -38.12 -5.78
C VAL A 240 -10.09 -38.15 -5.65
N PRO A 241 -9.33 -37.31 -6.39
CA PRO A 241 -7.87 -37.26 -6.29
C PRO A 241 -7.42 -36.77 -4.91
N SER A 242 -6.40 -37.42 -4.35
CA SER A 242 -5.78 -37.02 -3.09
C SER A 242 -4.92 -35.76 -3.25
N PHE A 243 -4.49 -35.14 -2.14
CA PHE A 243 -3.47 -34.08 -2.15
C PHE A 243 -2.21 -34.51 -2.92
N ASN A 244 -1.77 -35.75 -2.75
CA ASN A 244 -0.59 -36.31 -3.43
C ASN A 244 -0.80 -36.41 -4.94
N ASP A 245 -2.00 -36.76 -5.39
CA ASP A 245 -2.31 -36.86 -6.83
C ASP A 245 -2.42 -35.47 -7.49
N ARG A 246 -3.02 -34.49 -6.79
CA ARG A 246 -3.13 -33.11 -7.29
C ARG A 246 -1.77 -32.44 -7.41
N THR A 247 -0.88 -32.67 -6.46
CA THR A 247 0.45 -32.03 -6.42
C THR A 247 1.54 -32.81 -7.16
N PHE A 248 1.27 -34.03 -7.66
CA PHE A 248 2.27 -34.92 -8.25
C PHE A 248 3.15 -34.25 -9.33
N TYR A 249 2.53 -33.60 -10.34
CA TYR A 249 3.29 -32.95 -11.42
C TYR A 249 4.08 -31.73 -10.94
N MET A 250 3.51 -30.98 -9.99
CA MET A 250 4.13 -29.78 -9.42
C MET A 250 5.37 -30.19 -8.60
N ARG A 251 5.23 -31.22 -7.75
CA ARG A 251 6.32 -31.80 -6.96
C ARG A 251 7.38 -32.45 -7.85
N SER A 252 7.00 -33.11 -8.93
CA SER A 252 7.95 -33.68 -9.90
C SER A 252 8.78 -32.58 -10.59
N ARG A 253 8.15 -31.46 -10.98
CA ARG A 253 8.87 -30.30 -11.51
C ARG A 253 9.77 -29.66 -10.45
N LEU A 254 9.28 -29.53 -9.22
CA LEU A 254 10.05 -28.98 -8.10
C LEU A 254 11.31 -29.80 -7.82
N ARG A 255 11.21 -31.14 -7.81
CA ARG A 255 12.36 -32.05 -7.65
C ARG A 255 13.38 -31.93 -8.78
N LYS A 256 12.93 -31.70 -10.03
CA LYS A 256 13.85 -31.47 -11.15
C LYS A 256 14.63 -30.18 -10.98
N MET A 257 13.95 -29.11 -10.57
CA MET A 257 14.59 -27.82 -10.31
C MET A 257 15.50 -27.86 -9.07
N SER A 258 15.14 -28.63 -8.03
CA SER A 258 15.96 -28.75 -6.82
C SER A 258 17.33 -29.37 -7.12
N HIS A 259 17.41 -30.36 -8.02
CA HIS A 259 18.70 -30.90 -8.47
C HIS A 259 19.57 -29.88 -9.21
N GLU A 260 18.97 -29.00 -10.03
CA GLU A 260 19.70 -27.92 -10.71
C GLU A 260 20.17 -26.86 -9.72
N LEU A 261 19.30 -26.49 -8.77
CA LEU A 261 19.62 -25.58 -7.67
C LEU A 261 20.71 -26.14 -6.75
N ASP A 262 20.70 -27.41 -6.40
CA ASP A 262 21.73 -28.03 -5.55
C ASP A 262 23.13 -27.88 -6.17
N ARG A 263 23.25 -28.14 -7.48
CA ARG A 263 24.51 -27.97 -8.21
C ARG A 263 24.99 -26.52 -8.17
N LEU A 264 24.10 -25.56 -8.43
CA LEU A 264 24.45 -24.14 -8.45
C LEU A 264 24.74 -23.60 -7.04
N ALA A 265 23.99 -24.03 -6.02
CA ALA A 265 24.18 -23.65 -4.62
C ALA A 265 25.56 -24.05 -4.11
N LYS A 266 26.04 -25.25 -4.47
CA LYS A 266 27.40 -25.71 -4.12
C LYS A 266 28.49 -24.82 -4.69
N ILE A 267 28.38 -24.44 -5.97
CA ILE A 267 29.33 -23.55 -6.65
C ILE A 267 29.31 -22.16 -5.98
N LYS A 268 28.12 -21.63 -5.71
CA LYS A 268 27.92 -20.33 -5.06
C LYS A 268 28.55 -20.30 -3.67
N LYS A 269 28.26 -21.29 -2.82
CA LYS A 269 28.80 -21.41 -1.46
C LYS A 269 30.32 -21.45 -1.44
N GLU A 270 30.92 -22.13 -2.41
CA GLU A 270 32.38 -22.19 -2.56
C GLU A 270 32.97 -20.81 -2.95
N CYS A 271 32.34 -20.11 -3.89
CA CYS A 271 32.75 -18.76 -4.29
C CYS A 271 32.63 -17.74 -3.14
N ASP A 272 31.53 -17.79 -2.40
CA ASP A 272 31.27 -16.90 -1.28
C ASP A 272 32.31 -17.10 -0.16
N MET A 273 32.63 -18.35 0.15
CA MET A 273 33.69 -18.67 1.10
C MET A 273 35.06 -18.12 0.66
N LEU A 274 35.39 -18.24 -0.64
CA LEU A 274 36.65 -17.72 -1.21
C LEU A 274 36.70 -16.18 -1.22
N ALA A 275 35.57 -15.52 -1.48
CA ALA A 275 35.47 -14.06 -1.45
C ALA A 275 35.66 -13.51 -0.03
N HIS A 276 34.98 -14.09 0.95
CA HIS A 276 35.10 -13.72 2.37
C HIS A 276 36.50 -13.99 2.94
N ARG A 277 37.16 -15.06 2.54
CA ARG A 277 38.54 -15.35 2.95
C ARG A 277 39.51 -14.24 2.53
N GLY A 278 39.30 -13.66 1.35
CA GLY A 278 40.07 -12.52 0.86
C GLY A 278 39.91 -11.26 1.71
N ALA A 279 38.67 -10.91 2.06
CA ALA A 279 38.38 -9.77 2.92
C ALA A 279 38.97 -9.95 4.33
N ASN A 280 38.85 -11.16 4.89
CA ASN A 280 39.43 -11.47 6.20
C ASN A 280 40.96 -11.40 6.21
N LEU A 281 41.63 -11.70 5.09
CA LEU A 281 43.08 -11.55 4.97
C LEU A 281 43.50 -10.07 5.00
N LEU A 282 42.75 -9.20 4.31
CA LEU A 282 42.99 -7.75 4.34
C LEU A 282 42.76 -7.17 5.73
N ALA A 283 41.71 -7.59 6.43
CA ALA A 283 41.43 -7.16 7.81
C ALA A 283 42.56 -7.59 8.76
N LYS A 284 43.04 -8.83 8.66
CA LYS A 284 44.20 -9.33 9.43
C LYS A 284 45.48 -8.55 9.10
N GLY A 285 45.69 -8.18 7.83
CA GLY A 285 46.81 -7.34 7.41
C GLY A 285 46.77 -5.95 8.05
N GLY A 286 45.60 -5.29 8.01
CA GLY A 286 45.39 -3.99 8.66
C GLY A 286 45.62 -4.03 10.18
N PHE A 287 45.12 -5.08 10.85
CA PHE A 287 45.39 -5.31 12.27
C PHE A 287 46.88 -5.52 12.57
N GLY A 288 47.59 -6.24 11.70
CA GLY A 288 49.04 -6.42 11.82
C GLY A 288 49.82 -5.11 11.71
N ILE A 289 49.45 -4.23 10.77
CA ILE A 289 50.07 -2.90 10.61
C ILE A 289 49.84 -2.03 11.84
N LEU A 290 48.61 -2.00 12.38
CA LEU A 290 48.28 -1.23 13.59
C LEU A 290 49.07 -1.73 14.81
N THR A 291 49.18 -3.05 14.96
CA THR A 291 49.95 -3.66 16.04
C THR A 291 51.44 -3.35 15.89
N GLY A 292 51.98 -3.42 14.67
CA GLY A 292 53.37 -3.03 14.39
C GLY A 292 53.64 -1.56 14.69
N TRP A 293 52.72 -0.66 14.31
CA TRP A 293 52.82 0.77 14.63
C TRP A 293 52.82 1.02 16.15
N TRP A 294 51.95 0.33 16.89
CA TRP A 294 51.93 0.41 18.35
C TRP A 294 53.27 -0.04 18.97
N VAL A 295 53.84 -1.15 18.50
CA VAL A 295 55.15 -1.63 18.95
C VAL A 295 56.26 -0.62 18.64
N ILE A 296 56.24 0.01 17.47
CA ILE A 296 57.22 1.04 17.10
C ILE A 296 57.12 2.24 18.04
N VAL A 297 55.91 2.76 18.25
CA VAL A 297 55.68 3.90 19.17
C VAL A 297 56.13 3.54 20.58
N TYR A 298 55.79 2.36 21.08
CA TYR A 298 56.23 1.87 22.38
C TYR A 298 57.77 1.80 22.46
N TYR A 299 58.43 1.18 21.49
CA TYR A 299 59.87 1.02 21.49
C TYR A 299 60.61 2.35 21.44
N VAL A 300 60.19 3.27 20.56
CA VAL A 300 60.87 4.57 20.44
C VAL A 300 60.64 5.44 21.68
N THR A 301 59.48 5.32 22.33
CA THR A 301 59.16 6.08 23.55
C THR A 301 59.93 5.57 24.77
N PHE A 302 60.06 4.25 24.95
CA PHE A 302 60.60 3.67 26.19
C PHE A 302 62.04 3.15 26.07
N HIS A 303 62.53 2.83 24.86
CA HIS A 303 63.86 2.25 24.62
C HIS A 303 64.81 3.17 23.85
N THR A 304 64.44 4.42 23.60
CA THR A 304 65.29 5.40 22.91
C THR A 304 65.25 6.75 23.62
N ASP A 305 66.33 7.52 23.55
CA ASP A 305 66.48 8.80 24.27
C ASP A 305 65.66 9.97 23.68
N TYR A 306 64.84 9.73 22.66
CA TYR A 306 64.04 10.76 21.98
C TYR A 306 62.84 11.26 22.79
N GLY A 307 62.39 10.48 23.78
CA GLY A 307 61.31 10.86 24.70
C GLY A 307 59.93 11.04 24.03
N TRP A 308 58.92 11.40 24.83
CA TRP A 308 57.55 11.59 24.35
C TRP A 308 57.37 12.89 23.53
N ASP A 309 58.14 13.92 23.83
CA ASP A 309 58.05 15.24 23.19
C ASP A 309 58.26 15.19 21.65
N LEU A 310 59.07 14.25 21.15
CA LEU A 310 59.25 14.04 19.71
C LEU A 310 58.14 13.18 19.09
N ILE A 311 57.65 12.18 19.81
CA ILE A 311 56.71 11.18 19.31
C ILE A 311 55.28 11.72 19.23
N GLU A 312 54.88 12.58 20.18
CA GLU A 312 53.56 13.19 20.21
C GLU A 312 53.14 13.82 18.86
N PRO A 313 53.87 14.80 18.28
CA PRO A 313 53.47 15.41 17.01
C PRO A 313 53.49 14.42 15.83
N ILE A 314 54.38 13.43 15.85
CA ILE A 314 54.46 12.39 14.81
C ILE A 314 53.20 11.52 14.85
N THR A 315 52.74 11.13 16.04
CA THR A 315 51.51 10.33 16.17
C THR A 315 50.27 11.12 15.76
N TYR A 316 50.19 12.42 16.05
CA TYR A 316 49.13 13.30 15.55
C TYR A 316 49.11 13.37 14.02
N LEU A 317 50.27 13.58 13.39
CA LEU A 317 50.37 13.64 11.93
C LEU A 317 50.05 12.29 11.28
N ALA A 318 50.50 11.18 11.86
CA ALA A 318 50.19 9.83 11.41
C ALA A 318 48.68 9.52 11.53
N GLY A 319 48.05 9.96 12.63
CA GLY A 319 46.60 9.84 12.82
C GLY A 319 45.81 10.62 11.77
N LEU A 320 46.18 11.89 11.55
CA LEU A 320 45.53 12.77 10.57
C LEU A 320 45.68 12.24 9.14
N THR A 321 46.87 11.77 8.76
CA THR A 321 47.11 11.18 7.45
C THR A 321 46.35 9.87 7.24
N THR A 322 46.19 9.04 8.29
CA THR A 322 45.37 7.83 8.24
C THR A 322 43.88 8.16 8.04
N ILE A 323 43.36 9.18 8.74
CA ILE A 323 41.98 9.66 8.56
C ILE A 323 41.78 10.20 7.13
N MET A 324 42.71 11.01 6.63
CA MET A 324 42.66 11.53 5.26
C MET A 324 42.72 10.41 4.21
N GLY A 325 43.60 9.41 4.40
CA GLY A 325 43.70 8.25 3.52
C GLY A 325 42.43 7.41 3.53
N GLY A 326 41.84 7.17 4.71
CA GLY A 326 40.56 6.50 4.85
C GLY A 326 39.42 7.26 4.16
N TYR A 327 39.41 8.59 4.28
CA TYR A 327 38.43 9.45 3.61
C TYR A 327 38.58 9.44 2.09
N LEU A 328 39.81 9.48 1.55
CA LEU A 328 40.08 9.37 0.11
C LEU A 328 39.69 8.00 -0.45
N TRP A 329 40.05 6.93 0.25
CA TRP A 329 39.65 5.56 -0.11
C TRP A 329 38.12 5.41 -0.11
N PHE A 330 37.46 6.04 0.87
CA PHE A 330 36.00 6.06 0.95
C PHE A 330 35.34 6.85 -0.19
N LEU A 331 35.84 8.06 -0.51
CA LEU A 331 35.39 8.86 -1.66
C LEU A 331 35.54 8.12 -2.99
N TYR A 332 36.57 7.27 -3.12
CA TYR A 332 36.77 6.44 -4.30
C TYR A 332 35.74 5.31 -4.43
N ILE A 333 35.24 4.76 -3.31
CA ILE A 333 34.40 3.55 -3.31
C ILE A 333 32.90 3.85 -3.19
N SER A 334 32.48 4.88 -2.45
CA SER A 334 31.05 5.09 -2.12
C SER A 334 30.64 6.57 -2.08
N LYS A 335 29.39 6.86 -2.50
CA LYS A 335 28.72 8.15 -2.23
C LYS A 335 28.06 8.22 -0.84
N ASP A 336 27.82 7.07 -0.19
CA ASP A 336 27.08 6.97 1.08
C ASP A 336 27.98 6.54 2.26
N LEU A 337 27.98 7.30 3.38
CA LEU A 337 28.88 7.18 4.54
C LEU A 337 28.68 5.92 5.41
N SER A 338 28.86 4.72 4.87
CA SER A 338 28.73 3.47 5.66
C SER A 338 29.84 2.45 5.43
N TYR A 339 30.50 2.02 6.51
CA TYR A 339 31.51 0.95 6.53
C TYR A 339 30.97 -0.39 5.99
N LYS A 340 29.70 -0.71 6.29
CA LYS A 340 29.04 -1.92 5.77
C LYS A 340 28.92 -1.89 4.25
N ALA A 341 28.67 -0.72 3.65
CA ALA A 341 28.58 -0.57 2.20
C ALA A 341 29.95 -0.78 1.53
N ALA A 342 31.03 -0.19 2.06
CA ALA A 342 32.36 -0.34 1.49
C ALA A 342 32.87 -1.79 1.51
N MET A 343 32.63 -2.52 2.61
CA MET A 343 33.00 -3.94 2.70
C MET A 343 32.18 -4.80 1.73
N ASN A 344 30.87 -4.56 1.63
CA ASN A 344 30.01 -5.27 0.70
C ASN A 344 30.39 -5.02 -0.78
N VAL A 345 30.85 -3.82 -1.13
CA VAL A 345 31.30 -3.49 -2.51
C VAL A 345 32.60 -4.21 -2.88
N THR A 346 33.55 -4.35 -1.96
CA THR A 346 34.80 -5.06 -2.24
C THR A 346 34.61 -6.57 -2.31
N VAL A 347 33.78 -7.13 -1.42
CA VAL A 347 33.38 -8.54 -1.44
C VAL A 347 32.59 -8.85 -2.71
N SER A 348 31.58 -8.04 -3.07
CA SER A 348 30.73 -8.29 -4.22
C SER A 348 31.46 -8.22 -5.55
N ARG A 349 32.41 -7.28 -5.73
CA ARG A 349 33.25 -7.23 -6.94
C ARG A 349 34.09 -8.49 -7.11
N ARG A 350 34.71 -8.97 -6.04
CA ARG A 350 35.50 -10.21 -6.07
C ARG A 350 34.61 -11.44 -6.27
N GLN A 351 33.44 -11.45 -5.65
CA GLN A 351 32.43 -12.50 -5.80
C GLN A 351 31.96 -12.62 -7.25
N ASN A 352 31.62 -11.50 -7.91
CA ASN A 352 31.23 -11.50 -9.32
C ASN A 352 32.34 -12.02 -10.25
N ALA A 353 33.59 -11.62 -10.00
CA ALA A 353 34.73 -12.15 -10.77
C ALA A 353 34.93 -13.67 -10.57
N LEU A 354 34.67 -14.18 -9.36
CA LEU A 354 34.71 -15.62 -9.07
C LEU A 354 33.54 -16.37 -9.72
N TYR A 355 32.36 -15.76 -9.78
CA TYR A 355 31.20 -16.30 -10.49
C TYR A 355 31.47 -16.44 -11.99
N GLU A 356 32.02 -15.40 -12.62
CA GLU A 356 32.42 -15.45 -14.03
C GLU A 356 33.49 -16.54 -14.26
N ALA A 357 34.49 -16.62 -13.40
CA ALA A 357 35.58 -17.59 -13.54
C ALA A 357 35.13 -19.05 -13.37
N LYS A 358 34.15 -19.31 -12.50
CA LYS A 358 33.59 -20.67 -12.28
C LYS A 358 32.36 -20.98 -13.14
N GLY A 359 31.92 -20.04 -13.99
CA GLY A 359 30.74 -20.21 -14.85
C GLY A 359 29.42 -20.29 -14.08
N PHE A 360 29.31 -19.55 -12.97
CA PHE A 360 28.05 -19.40 -12.24
C PHE A 360 27.20 -18.31 -12.88
N ASP A 361 26.05 -18.68 -13.41
CA ASP A 361 25.07 -17.75 -13.98
C ASP A 361 24.10 -17.26 -12.90
N SER A 362 24.27 -15.99 -12.48
CA SER A 362 23.45 -15.36 -11.46
C SER A 362 22.01 -15.16 -11.90
N GLU A 363 21.78 -14.86 -13.17
CA GLU A 363 20.43 -14.60 -13.70
C GLU A 363 19.63 -15.91 -13.74
N ARG A 364 20.27 -17.00 -14.20
CA ARG A 364 19.66 -18.33 -14.19
C ARG A 364 19.35 -18.81 -12.77
N TRP A 365 20.24 -18.56 -11.82
CA TRP A 365 20.00 -18.87 -10.39
C TRP A 365 18.75 -18.14 -9.87
N GLU A 366 18.65 -16.83 -10.08
CA GLU A 366 17.51 -16.03 -9.62
C GLU A 366 16.19 -16.50 -10.23
N GLN A 367 16.17 -16.80 -11.53
CA GLN A 367 15.00 -17.36 -12.21
C GLN A 367 14.57 -18.70 -11.60
N LEU A 368 15.52 -19.62 -11.37
CA LEU A 368 15.23 -20.93 -10.76
C LEU A 368 14.71 -20.81 -9.33
N VAL A 369 15.29 -19.92 -8.53
CA VAL A 369 14.84 -19.63 -7.16
C VAL A 369 13.40 -19.09 -7.18
N GLN A 370 13.12 -18.13 -8.05
CA GLN A 370 11.78 -17.53 -8.17
C GLN A 370 10.74 -18.56 -8.63
N GLU A 371 11.05 -19.38 -9.63
CA GLU A 371 10.16 -20.46 -10.10
C GLU A 371 9.94 -21.53 -9.02
N ALA A 372 10.99 -21.93 -8.30
CA ALA A 372 10.89 -22.88 -7.21
C ALA A 372 10.04 -22.35 -6.05
N ASN A 373 10.24 -21.10 -5.64
CA ASN A 373 9.45 -20.46 -4.58
C ASN A 373 7.99 -20.21 -5.00
N ALA A 374 7.73 -19.90 -6.27
CA ALA A 374 6.36 -19.84 -6.79
C ALA A 374 5.66 -21.21 -6.68
N LEU A 375 6.33 -22.29 -7.11
CA LEU A 375 5.78 -23.64 -6.99
C LEU A 375 5.63 -24.10 -5.54
N ARG A 376 6.55 -23.77 -4.64
CA ARG A 376 6.41 -24.03 -3.18
C ARG A 376 5.17 -23.34 -2.62
N ARG A 377 4.92 -22.07 -2.98
CA ARG A 377 3.73 -21.33 -2.52
C ARG A 377 2.44 -21.95 -3.05
N GLU A 378 2.40 -22.34 -4.32
CA GLU A 378 1.22 -23.00 -4.90
C GLU A 378 0.95 -24.36 -4.22
N ILE A 379 1.99 -25.16 -3.96
CA ILE A 379 1.82 -26.45 -3.27
C ILE A 379 1.37 -26.24 -1.82
N LYS A 380 1.95 -25.27 -1.10
CA LYS A 380 1.52 -24.92 0.27
C LYS A 380 0.09 -24.42 0.32
N ALA A 381 -0.34 -23.61 -0.65
CA ALA A 381 -1.74 -23.17 -0.75
C ALA A 381 -2.69 -24.36 -0.93
N ILE A 382 -2.34 -25.31 -1.82
CA ILE A 382 -3.12 -26.54 -2.01
C ILE A 382 -3.08 -27.41 -0.74
N ALA A 383 -1.97 -27.43 -0.01
CA ALA A 383 -1.85 -28.19 1.24
C ALA A 383 -2.82 -27.65 2.31
N ILE A 384 -2.89 -26.32 2.45
CA ILE A 384 -3.85 -25.63 3.31
C ILE A 384 -5.29 -25.90 2.85
N GLU A 385 -5.56 -25.89 1.54
CA GLU A 385 -6.90 -26.20 1.00
C GLU A 385 -7.39 -27.62 1.37
N TYR A 386 -6.47 -28.59 1.48
CA TYR A 386 -6.78 -29.98 1.82
C TYR A 386 -6.60 -30.29 3.32
N ASP A 387 -6.19 -29.30 4.13
CA ASP A 387 -5.85 -29.45 5.55
C ASP A 387 -4.75 -30.51 5.79
N VAL A 388 -3.74 -30.52 4.92
CA VAL A 388 -2.58 -31.43 4.98
C VAL A 388 -1.32 -30.62 5.22
N GLU A 389 -0.50 -31.04 6.19
CA GLU A 389 0.85 -30.48 6.36
C GLU A 389 1.80 -31.05 5.29
N TRP A 390 2.26 -30.20 4.38
CA TRP A 390 3.27 -30.57 3.38
C TRP A 390 4.68 -30.22 3.87
N ASP A 391 5.47 -31.26 4.11
CA ASP A 391 6.89 -31.15 4.41
C ASP A 391 7.71 -30.99 3.11
N ASP A 392 8.20 -29.78 2.87
CA ASP A 392 8.96 -29.40 1.69
C ASP A 392 10.40 -29.95 1.69
N ALA A 393 10.96 -30.31 2.85
CA ALA A 393 12.31 -30.86 2.96
C ALA A 393 12.43 -32.22 2.25
N LYS A 394 11.35 -33.02 2.27
CA LYS A 394 11.30 -34.34 1.60
C LYS A 394 11.46 -34.25 0.08
N ASP A 395 11.06 -33.15 -0.54
CA ASP A 395 11.11 -32.98 -2.00
C ASP A 395 12.31 -32.15 -2.46
N LEU A 396 12.76 -31.17 -1.66
CA LEU A 396 13.85 -30.26 -2.01
C LEU A 396 15.23 -30.77 -1.56
N GLY A 397 15.30 -31.50 -0.45
CA GLY A 397 16.54 -31.72 0.32
C GLY A 397 16.86 -30.54 1.24
N GLU A 398 17.54 -30.81 2.36
CA GLU A 398 17.82 -29.79 3.39
C GLU A 398 18.70 -28.65 2.86
N GLU A 399 19.76 -28.95 2.09
CA GLU A 399 20.70 -27.93 1.56
C GLU A 399 20.01 -26.92 0.63
N VAL A 400 19.11 -27.40 -0.24
CA VAL A 400 18.38 -26.53 -1.19
C VAL A 400 17.29 -25.73 -0.47
N LYS A 401 16.63 -26.34 0.52
CA LYS A 401 15.65 -25.65 1.36
C LYS A 401 16.30 -24.47 2.08
N GLU A 402 17.44 -24.71 2.73
CA GLU A 402 18.18 -23.67 3.45
C GLU A 402 18.62 -22.55 2.50
N ALA A 403 19.13 -22.87 1.31
CA ALA A 403 19.51 -21.87 0.30
C ALA A 403 18.33 -21.04 -0.22
N LEU A 404 17.15 -21.65 -0.40
CA LEU A 404 15.93 -20.95 -0.81
C LEU A 404 15.38 -20.06 0.32
N ASP A 405 15.43 -20.54 1.56
CA ASP A 405 14.94 -19.82 2.73
C ASP A 405 15.88 -18.62 3.05
N GLU A 406 17.21 -18.79 2.93
CA GLU A 406 18.18 -17.68 3.02
C GLU A 406 17.94 -16.59 1.96
N GLU A 407 17.67 -16.98 0.71
CA GLU A 407 17.33 -16.03 -0.35
C GLU A 407 15.98 -15.35 -0.12
N ASN A 408 14.99 -16.05 0.45
CA ASN A 408 13.73 -15.44 0.87
C ASN A 408 13.95 -14.41 1.99
N ILE A 409 14.79 -14.72 2.99
CA ILE A 409 15.14 -13.78 4.06
C ILE A 409 15.86 -12.55 3.47
N LYS A 410 16.81 -12.76 2.56
CA LYS A 410 17.57 -11.69 1.89
C LYS A 410 16.68 -10.81 1.01
N ASN A 411 15.70 -11.40 0.34
CA ASN A 411 14.69 -10.69 -0.46
C ASN A 411 13.55 -10.10 0.40
N GLY A 412 13.60 -10.28 1.72
CA GLY A 412 12.60 -9.79 2.67
C GLY A 412 11.24 -10.51 2.58
N GLU A 413 11.20 -11.70 1.99
CA GLU A 413 9.98 -12.50 1.83
C GLU A 413 9.62 -13.31 3.08
N ASP A 414 10.57 -13.65 3.96
CA ASP A 414 10.26 -14.46 5.14
C ASP A 414 9.46 -13.69 6.21
N ASN A 415 9.62 -12.36 6.23
CA ASN A 415 8.72 -11.47 6.97
C ASN A 415 7.29 -11.45 6.39
N ARG A 416 7.01 -12.01 5.20
CA ARG A 416 5.63 -12.12 4.68
C ARG A 416 4.87 -13.32 5.25
N SER A 417 5.55 -14.38 5.69
CA SER A 417 4.86 -15.60 6.15
C SER A 417 4.32 -15.50 7.57
N THR A 418 4.89 -14.62 8.40
CA THR A 418 4.47 -14.39 9.79
C THR A 418 3.86 -13.00 10.06
N LEU A 419 3.75 -12.10 9.06
CA LEU A 419 3.23 -10.73 9.25
C LEU A 419 2.07 -10.30 8.32
N ASP A 420 1.36 -11.20 7.62
CA ASP A 420 0.27 -10.78 6.72
C ASP A 420 -1.15 -11.04 7.29
N PRO A 421 -1.79 -10.05 7.95
CA PRO A 421 -3.23 -10.10 8.21
C PRO A 421 -4.09 -9.55 7.06
N MET A 422 -3.51 -9.00 5.97
CA MET A 422 -4.27 -8.38 4.87
C MET A 422 -3.84 -8.92 3.50
N GLY A 423 -4.61 -9.85 2.94
CA GLY A 423 -4.48 -10.29 1.55
C GLY A 423 -4.80 -9.17 0.53
N PRO A 424 -4.58 -9.40 -0.78
CA PRO A 424 -4.89 -8.43 -1.82
C PRO A 424 -6.37 -8.04 -1.80
N GLN A 425 -6.67 -6.74 -1.78
CA GLN A 425 -8.03 -6.20 -1.73
C GLN A 425 -8.37 -5.43 -3.00
N VAL A 426 -9.60 -5.54 -3.47
CA VAL A 426 -10.10 -4.75 -4.62
C VAL A 426 -11.00 -3.63 -4.11
N ILE A 427 -10.74 -2.40 -4.56
CA ILE A 427 -11.63 -1.26 -4.33
C ILE A 427 -12.36 -0.89 -5.60
N TYR A 428 -13.63 -0.51 -5.46
CA TYR A 428 -14.48 -0.02 -6.53
C TYR A 428 -14.79 1.45 -6.29
N LEU A 429 -14.48 2.29 -7.27
CA LEU A 429 -14.69 3.74 -7.20
C LEU A 429 -16.05 4.13 -7.78
N PRO A 430 -16.63 5.27 -7.36
CA PRO A 430 -17.93 5.74 -7.86
C PRO A 430 -18.00 6.04 -9.36
N ASP A 431 -16.85 6.22 -10.03
CA ASP A 431 -16.74 6.45 -11.47
C ASP A 431 -16.65 5.13 -12.28
N GLY A 432 -16.77 3.98 -11.62
CA GLY A 432 -16.74 2.65 -12.24
C GLY A 432 -15.35 2.02 -12.33
N GLN A 433 -14.29 2.73 -11.93
CA GLN A 433 -12.94 2.16 -11.91
C GLN A 433 -12.72 1.24 -10.73
N SER A 434 -11.74 0.34 -10.86
CA SER A 434 -11.30 -0.51 -9.76
C SER A 434 -9.78 -0.56 -9.64
N TYR A 435 -9.32 -0.64 -8.40
CA TYR A 435 -7.90 -0.77 -8.07
C TYR A 435 -7.70 -1.99 -7.18
N THR A 436 -6.63 -2.74 -7.42
CA THR A 436 -6.15 -3.77 -6.51
C THR A 436 -5.09 -3.19 -5.59
N VAL A 437 -5.28 -3.33 -4.28
CA VAL A 437 -4.35 -2.95 -3.23
C VAL A 437 -3.59 -4.20 -2.79
N THR A 438 -2.26 -4.16 -2.90
CA THR A 438 -1.35 -5.27 -2.59
C THR A 438 -0.29 -4.82 -1.58
N PRO A 439 0.01 -5.62 -0.53
CA PRO A 439 1.11 -5.29 0.37
C PRO A 439 2.47 -5.41 -0.33
N VAL A 440 3.38 -4.47 -0.03
CA VAL A 440 4.76 -4.40 -0.55
C VAL A 440 5.74 -4.08 0.59
N PHE A 441 7.07 -4.25 0.35
CA PHE A 441 8.14 -4.21 1.36
C PHE A 441 8.07 -3.06 2.39
N ALA A 442 7.52 -1.90 2.03
CA ALA A 442 7.42 -0.74 2.90
C ALA A 442 5.99 -0.20 3.07
N GLY A 443 4.96 -0.85 2.52
CA GLY A 443 3.60 -0.31 2.56
C GLY A 443 2.61 -1.02 1.62
N LEU A 444 1.74 -0.27 0.95
CA LEU A 444 0.67 -0.80 0.11
C LEU A 444 0.78 -0.22 -1.30
N PHE A 445 0.72 -1.09 -2.31
CA PHE A 445 0.74 -0.73 -3.72
C PHE A 445 -0.66 -0.80 -4.31
N PHE A 446 -1.10 0.31 -4.89
CA PHE A 446 -2.37 0.46 -5.61
C PHE A 446 -2.09 0.25 -7.10
N LYS A 447 -2.74 -0.74 -7.70
CA LYS A 447 -2.66 -1.06 -9.12
C LYS A 447 -4.03 -0.90 -9.77
N SER A 448 -4.12 -0.18 -10.89
CA SER A 448 -5.37 -0.12 -11.65
C SER A 448 -5.67 -1.48 -12.29
N ASN A 449 -6.92 -1.94 -12.20
CA ASN A 449 -7.36 -3.24 -12.76
C ASN A 449 -7.88 -3.16 -14.20
N ASP A 450 -8.08 -1.95 -14.71
CA ASP A 450 -8.65 -1.77 -16.04
C ASP A 450 -7.56 -1.88 -17.11
N LEU A 451 -7.65 -2.96 -17.91
CA LEU A 451 -6.68 -3.45 -18.91
C LEU A 451 -6.58 -2.60 -20.19
N SER A 452 -7.35 -1.52 -20.32
CA SER A 452 -7.32 -0.64 -21.48
C SER A 452 -6.15 0.36 -21.45
N VAL A 453 -4.91 -0.16 -21.52
CA VAL A 453 -3.64 0.62 -21.53
C VAL A 453 -3.62 1.74 -22.60
N HIS A 454 -4.48 1.67 -23.62
CA HIS A 454 -4.55 2.65 -24.71
C HIS A 454 -5.49 3.84 -24.47
N HIS A 455 -6.32 3.83 -23.41
CA HIS A 455 -7.30 4.89 -23.14
C HIS A 455 -7.30 5.38 -21.68
N ASN A 456 -6.57 4.71 -20.79
CA ASN A 456 -6.74 4.95 -19.37
C ASN A 456 -5.92 6.14 -18.84
N ALA A 457 -6.63 7.04 -18.18
CA ALA A 457 -6.18 8.38 -17.85
C ALA A 457 -5.63 8.50 -16.41
N PHE A 458 -5.20 7.38 -15.85
CA PHE A 458 -4.80 7.22 -14.45
C PHE A 458 -3.35 6.73 -14.34
N PRO A 459 -2.62 7.05 -13.25
CA PRO A 459 -1.32 6.44 -13.01
C PRO A 459 -1.44 4.92 -13.00
N ALA A 460 -0.47 4.22 -13.59
CA ALA A 460 -0.45 2.75 -13.68
C ALA A 460 -0.51 2.09 -12.28
N GLY A 461 -0.05 2.83 -11.27
CA GLY A 461 -0.13 2.49 -9.86
C GLY A 461 0.67 3.46 -8.99
N TRP A 462 0.57 3.32 -7.67
CA TRP A 462 1.35 4.09 -6.71
C TRP A 462 1.53 3.32 -5.40
N THR A 463 2.59 3.66 -4.66
CA THR A 463 2.88 3.06 -3.37
C THR A 463 2.60 4.07 -2.26
N ILE A 464 1.89 3.63 -1.23
CA ILE A 464 1.67 4.37 0.01
C ILE A 464 2.36 3.66 1.16
N VAL A 465 2.71 4.41 2.19
CA VAL A 465 3.25 3.87 3.44
C VAL A 465 2.35 4.35 4.56
N ILE A 466 1.94 3.41 5.43
CA ILE A 466 1.15 3.70 6.62
C ILE A 466 1.93 3.19 7.82
N HIS A 467 2.08 4.08 8.80
CA HIS A 467 2.76 3.80 10.05
C HIS A 467 1.81 4.07 11.20
N THR A 468 1.73 3.12 12.12
CA THR A 468 1.00 3.29 13.39
C THR A 468 2.02 3.63 14.47
N VAL A 469 1.78 4.75 15.16
CA VAL A 469 2.63 5.21 16.26
C VAL A 469 1.97 4.81 17.57
N ASP A 470 2.70 4.16 18.48
CA ASP A 470 2.16 3.87 19.80
C ASP A 470 1.79 5.17 20.53
N PRO A 471 0.70 5.20 21.31
CA PRO A 471 0.40 6.37 22.13
C PRO A 471 1.57 6.60 23.08
N ASP A 472 2.29 7.72 22.92
CA ASP A 472 3.29 8.15 23.89
C ASP A 472 2.58 8.26 25.25
N GLU A 473 3.05 7.51 26.26
CA GLU A 473 2.64 7.64 27.67
C GLU A 473 3.03 9.02 28.29
N GLY A 474 3.10 10.08 27.49
CA GLY A 474 3.56 11.40 27.92
C GLY A 474 3.14 12.60 27.05
N SER A 475 2.45 12.42 25.91
CA SER A 475 1.89 13.57 25.17
C SER A 475 0.40 13.72 25.46
N SER A 476 0.08 14.16 26.67
CA SER A 476 -1.20 14.80 26.91
C SER A 476 -1.38 15.92 25.89
N ASP A 477 -2.53 15.96 25.20
CA ASP A 477 -3.04 17.14 24.50
C ASP A 477 -2.91 18.34 25.46
N SER A 478 -1.84 19.12 25.30
CA SER A 478 -1.68 20.38 26.01
C SER A 478 -2.70 21.32 25.39
N ARG A 479 -3.89 21.38 26.01
CA ARG A 479 -4.69 22.60 26.05
C ARG A 479 -3.72 23.74 26.33
N SER A 480 -3.63 24.67 25.40
CA SER A 480 -2.90 25.91 25.54
C SER A 480 -3.53 26.74 26.66
N THR A 481 -3.11 26.49 27.89
CA THR A 481 -3.17 27.46 28.98
C THR A 481 -1.74 27.90 29.22
N HIS A 482 -1.41 29.09 28.72
CA HIS A 482 -0.27 29.84 29.21
C HIS A 482 -0.51 30.11 30.69
N ASP A 483 0.32 29.52 31.55
CA ASP A 483 0.67 30.15 32.83
C ASP A 483 2.19 30.17 32.97
N THR A 484 2.66 31.34 33.34
CA THR A 484 4.04 31.79 33.48
C THR A 484 4.79 31.10 34.62
N ASN A 485 6.12 31.01 34.46
CA ASN A 485 7.14 30.78 35.48
C ASN A 485 7.21 29.40 36.15
N SER A 486 8.14 28.56 35.70
CA SER A 486 9.22 28.11 36.59
C SER A 486 10.46 27.68 35.78
N ILE A 487 11.50 28.50 35.88
CA ILE A 487 12.87 28.09 35.61
C ILE A 487 13.26 27.17 36.76
N ARG A 488 13.44 25.88 36.49
CA ARG A 488 14.39 25.05 37.25
C ARG A 488 15.54 24.75 36.30
N ALA A 489 16.64 25.45 36.55
CA ALA A 489 17.92 25.13 35.97
C ALA A 489 18.41 23.85 36.64
N ASP A 490 18.48 22.76 35.88
CA ASP A 490 19.36 21.65 36.23
C ASP A 490 20.75 21.96 35.67
N VAL A 491 21.72 21.93 36.57
CA VAL A 491 23.13 22.20 36.34
C VAL A 491 23.76 20.95 35.74
N ASP A 492 23.57 20.74 34.43
CA ASP A 492 24.61 20.17 33.57
C ASP A 492 24.15 20.25 32.10
N GLY A 493 24.95 20.91 31.27
CA GLY A 493 24.63 21.26 29.88
C GLY A 493 24.68 20.09 28.89
N SER A 494 23.90 19.03 29.12
CA SER A 494 23.72 17.93 28.17
C SER A 494 22.26 17.87 27.66
N PRO A 495 22.01 17.87 26.34
CA PRO A 495 20.64 17.73 25.82
C PRO A 495 20.10 16.34 26.18
N ALA A 496 18.94 16.31 26.85
CA ALA A 496 18.25 15.07 27.18
C ALA A 496 17.95 14.26 25.90
N PRO A 497 18.16 12.92 25.89
CA PRO A 497 17.92 12.11 24.71
C PRO A 497 16.41 12.10 24.39
N GLN A 498 16.05 12.55 23.18
CA GLN A 498 14.68 12.39 22.66
C GLN A 498 14.33 10.90 22.66
N LYS A 499 13.31 10.51 23.44
CA LYS A 499 12.72 9.16 23.39
C LYS A 499 12.24 8.91 21.95
N LYS A 500 12.84 7.95 21.26
CA LYS A 500 12.38 7.48 19.96
C LYS A 500 11.02 6.82 20.15
N SER A 501 9.95 7.40 19.61
CA SER A 501 8.65 6.74 19.58
C SER A 501 8.74 5.50 18.69
N ASN A 502 8.19 4.38 19.16
CA ASN A 502 8.21 3.13 18.40
C ASN A 502 7.20 3.25 17.26
N ILE A 503 7.70 3.12 16.03
CA ILE A 503 6.90 3.17 14.81
C ILE A 503 6.70 1.73 14.34
N HIS A 504 5.43 1.31 14.21
CA HIS A 504 5.08 -0.03 13.74
C HIS A 504 4.51 -0.01 12.33
N ALA A 505 4.62 -1.15 11.64
CA ALA A 505 3.95 -1.37 10.38
C ALA A 505 2.43 -1.41 10.58
N PHE A 506 1.70 -0.83 9.63
CA PHE A 506 0.24 -0.82 9.66
C PHE A 506 -0.35 -2.24 9.53
N THR A 507 -1.20 -2.61 10.49
CA THR A 507 -1.93 -3.90 10.48
C THR A 507 -3.44 -3.70 10.42
N SER A 508 -3.97 -2.78 11.24
CA SER A 508 -5.38 -2.40 11.25
C SER A 508 -5.54 -0.92 11.57
N PRO A 509 -6.63 -0.26 11.10
CA PRO A 509 -6.84 1.14 11.39
C PRO A 509 -6.93 1.43 12.88
N THR A 510 -6.25 2.49 13.31
CA THR A 510 -6.38 3.04 14.67
C THR A 510 -7.23 4.31 14.66
N LEU A 511 -7.66 4.74 15.85
CA LEU A 511 -8.54 5.90 15.94
C LEU A 511 -7.83 7.21 15.54
N GLN A 512 -6.58 7.44 15.98
CA GLN A 512 -5.84 8.70 15.75
C GLN A 512 -4.30 8.54 15.61
N ASN A 513 -3.82 7.30 15.57
CA ASN A 513 -2.40 6.99 15.69
C ASN A 513 -1.74 6.61 14.35
N ASP A 514 -2.53 6.56 13.28
CA ASP A 514 -2.04 6.23 11.95
C ASP A 514 -1.53 7.46 11.22
N SER A 515 -0.40 7.29 10.53
CA SER A 515 0.24 8.30 9.70
C SER A 515 0.49 7.75 8.31
N LEU A 516 0.15 8.52 7.28
CA LEU A 516 0.10 8.10 5.89
C LEU A 516 0.84 9.08 4.99
N PHE A 517 1.63 8.56 4.04
CA PHE A 517 2.20 9.34 2.94
C PHE A 517 2.34 8.50 1.67
N ILE A 518 2.48 9.17 0.53
CA ILE A 518 2.68 8.53 -0.78
C ILE A 518 4.17 8.47 -1.06
N SER A 519 4.74 7.27 -1.15
CA SER A 519 6.19 7.08 -1.32
C SER A 519 6.63 7.17 -2.77
N SER A 520 5.89 6.56 -3.71
CA SER A 520 6.26 6.52 -5.13
C SER A 520 5.05 6.46 -6.07
N ILE A 521 5.23 6.93 -7.31
CA ILE A 521 4.23 6.89 -8.38
C ILE A 521 4.81 6.14 -9.58
N SER A 522 4.07 5.18 -10.14
CA SER A 522 4.40 4.59 -11.44
C SER A 522 3.64 5.31 -12.55
N SER A 523 4.37 6.08 -13.36
CA SER A 523 3.84 6.78 -14.52
C SER A 523 3.87 5.90 -15.76
N PRO A 524 2.87 6.00 -16.66
CA PRO A 524 2.93 5.34 -17.97
C PRO A 524 4.02 5.96 -18.87
N SER A 525 4.35 5.28 -19.96
CA SER A 525 5.32 5.76 -20.96
C SER A 525 4.94 7.14 -21.49
N SER A 526 5.90 8.08 -21.49
CA SER A 526 5.74 9.44 -22.03
C SER A 526 5.57 9.48 -23.56
N HIS A 527 5.76 8.36 -24.24
CA HIS A 527 5.51 8.21 -25.67
C HIS A 527 4.02 8.11 -26.00
N ASP A 528 3.22 7.55 -25.08
CA ASP A 528 1.82 7.23 -25.32
C ASP A 528 0.85 8.24 -24.67
N PHE A 529 1.28 8.90 -23.59
CA PHE A 529 0.48 9.87 -22.84
C PHE A 529 1.21 11.20 -22.60
N LYS A 530 0.49 12.32 -22.73
CA LYS A 530 0.96 13.61 -22.23
C LYS A 530 1.06 13.56 -20.70
N PRO A 531 2.10 14.16 -20.08
CA PRO A 531 2.16 14.30 -18.63
C PRO A 531 0.92 15.05 -18.12
N ALA A 532 0.48 14.73 -16.91
CA ALA A 532 -0.72 15.34 -16.33
C ALA A 532 -0.62 16.87 -16.34
N ALA A 533 -1.65 17.54 -16.84
CA ALA A 533 -1.71 19.01 -16.92
C ALA A 533 -1.59 19.71 -15.55
N SER A 534 -1.90 18.98 -14.45
CA SER A 534 -1.69 19.43 -13.08
C SER A 534 -1.20 18.27 -12.20
N PRO A 535 0.11 18.18 -11.90
CA PRO A 535 0.66 17.18 -10.99
C PRO A 535 -0.01 17.20 -9.61
N THR A 536 -0.38 18.40 -9.12
CA THR A 536 -1.11 18.55 -7.85
C THR A 536 -2.45 17.84 -7.85
N ARG A 537 -3.23 17.96 -8.93
CA ARG A 537 -4.54 17.28 -9.02
C ARG A 537 -4.39 15.76 -9.13
N GLN A 538 -3.35 15.28 -9.82
CA GLN A 538 -3.03 13.85 -9.88
C GLN A 538 -2.73 13.28 -8.49
N VAL A 539 -1.92 13.99 -7.69
CA VAL A 539 -1.65 13.56 -6.30
C VAL A 539 -2.89 13.66 -5.42
N ALA A 540 -3.73 14.70 -5.61
CA ALA A 540 -5.01 14.84 -4.92
C ALA A 540 -5.95 13.65 -5.18
N MET A 541 -6.02 13.20 -6.43
CA MET A 541 -6.77 12.00 -6.84
C MET A 541 -6.22 10.75 -6.17
N MET A 542 -4.90 10.52 -6.22
CA MET A 542 -4.27 9.36 -5.58
C MET A 542 -4.50 9.32 -4.08
N LEU A 543 -4.41 10.48 -3.42
CA LEU A 543 -4.70 10.63 -1.99
C LEU A 543 -6.17 10.34 -1.71
N TRP A 544 -7.11 10.86 -2.52
CA TRP A 544 -8.53 10.58 -2.36
C TRP A 544 -8.86 9.09 -2.51
N VAL A 545 -8.31 8.42 -3.53
CA VAL A 545 -8.48 6.96 -3.74
C VAL A 545 -7.88 6.15 -2.59
N THR A 546 -6.73 6.58 -2.08
CA THR A 546 -6.09 5.98 -0.91
C THR A 546 -6.97 6.11 0.35
N LEU A 547 -7.51 7.31 0.59
CA LEU A 547 -8.41 7.57 1.72
C LEU A 547 -9.72 6.81 1.58
N CYS A 548 -10.21 6.63 0.36
CA CYS A 548 -11.34 5.77 0.05
C CYS A 548 -11.06 4.36 0.56
N TRP A 549 -9.98 3.71 0.13
CA TRP A 549 -9.61 2.39 0.64
C TRP A 549 -9.47 2.34 2.17
N TYR A 550 -8.81 3.33 2.77
CA TYR A 550 -8.55 3.36 4.21
C TYR A 550 -9.84 3.48 5.05
N PHE A 551 -10.77 4.37 4.67
CA PHE A 551 -12.03 4.55 5.42
C PHE A 551 -13.11 3.49 5.12
N HIS A 552 -12.87 2.60 4.15
CA HIS A 552 -13.68 1.39 3.94
C HIS A 552 -13.22 0.21 4.82
N GLN A 553 -12.07 0.31 5.49
CA GLN A 553 -11.62 -0.70 6.44
C GLN A 553 -12.56 -0.80 7.65
N LYS A 554 -12.45 -1.90 8.41
CA LYS A 554 -13.25 -2.09 9.64
C LYS A 554 -13.00 -0.92 10.61
N PRO A 555 -14.05 -0.24 11.09
CA PRO A 555 -13.88 0.94 11.92
C PRO A 555 -13.27 0.60 13.29
N PRO A 556 -12.29 1.37 13.79
CA PRO A 556 -11.74 1.20 15.12
C PRO A 556 -12.74 1.59 16.21
N PRO A 557 -12.55 1.12 17.46
CA PRO A 557 -13.35 1.55 18.60
C PRO A 557 -13.35 3.07 18.76
N SER A 558 -14.53 3.66 18.90
CA SER A 558 -14.69 5.13 18.99
C SER A 558 -14.40 5.71 20.36
N ALA A 559 -14.25 4.89 21.40
CA ALA A 559 -14.01 5.35 22.77
C ALA A 559 -12.54 5.76 22.96
N LEU A 560 -12.30 6.98 23.45
CA LEU A 560 -10.98 7.46 23.82
C LEU A 560 -10.58 6.98 25.22
N THR A 561 -9.40 6.40 25.32
CA THR A 561 -8.73 6.05 26.57
C THR A 561 -7.69 7.11 26.88
N THR A 562 -8.05 8.09 27.69
CA THR A 562 -7.13 9.07 28.27
C THR A 562 -6.98 8.78 29.76
N ASP A 563 -5.94 9.32 30.42
CA ASP A 563 -5.77 9.18 31.87
C ASP A 563 -7.01 9.64 32.65
N ALA A 564 -7.66 10.70 32.17
CA ALA A 564 -8.89 11.23 32.72
C ALA A 564 -10.12 10.32 32.51
N SER A 565 -10.16 9.52 31.43
CA SER A 565 -11.26 8.59 31.13
C SER A 565 -11.00 7.15 31.60
N ARG A 566 -9.83 6.89 32.23
CA ARG A 566 -9.41 5.55 32.68
C ARG A 566 -10.41 4.90 33.63
N LEU A 567 -10.99 5.68 34.55
CA LEU A 567 -12.00 5.25 35.52
C LEU A 567 -13.43 5.37 35.02
N THR A 568 -13.65 5.92 33.81
CA THR A 568 -14.99 6.07 33.24
C THR A 568 -15.45 4.75 32.61
N PRO A 569 -16.68 4.26 32.91
CA PRO A 569 -17.26 3.09 32.26
C PRO A 569 -17.26 3.22 30.74
N ALA A 570 -17.12 2.12 30.01
CA ALA A 570 -16.98 2.13 28.55
C ALA A 570 -18.09 2.90 27.81
N ALA A 571 -19.32 2.88 28.32
CA ALA A 571 -20.45 3.61 27.76
C ALA A 571 -20.37 5.14 27.94
N GLY A 572 -19.68 5.62 28.98
CA GLY A 572 -19.50 7.04 29.29
C GLY A 572 -18.17 7.63 28.82
N ARG A 573 -17.28 6.82 28.24
CA ARG A 573 -15.99 7.33 27.73
C ARG A 573 -16.20 8.33 26.59
N PRO A 574 -15.39 9.40 26.52
CA PRO A 574 -15.50 10.37 25.44
C PRO A 574 -15.27 9.69 24.09
N ARG A 575 -16.08 10.06 23.09
CA ARG A 575 -15.97 9.50 21.74
C ARG A 575 -15.02 10.35 20.90
N GLY A 576 -14.00 9.71 20.36
CA GLY A 576 -13.05 10.30 19.42
C GLY A 576 -13.51 10.15 17.98
N GLU A 577 -12.96 11.01 17.12
CA GLU A 577 -13.13 10.91 15.68
C GLU A 577 -12.02 10.04 15.08
N TRP A 578 -12.38 9.18 14.12
CA TRP A 578 -11.42 8.39 13.35
C TRP A 578 -10.71 9.28 12.35
N ARG A 579 -9.40 9.47 12.56
CA ARG A 579 -8.53 10.40 11.82
C ARG A 579 -7.22 9.71 11.46
N VAL A 580 -6.71 10.03 10.28
CA VAL A 580 -5.38 9.62 9.81
C VAL A 580 -4.53 10.87 9.59
N ARG A 581 -3.28 10.86 10.05
CA ARG A 581 -2.33 11.96 9.85
C ARG A 581 -1.69 11.85 8.48
N ILE A 582 -1.55 12.96 7.77
CA ILE A 582 -0.91 13.03 6.46
C ILE A 582 0.51 13.58 6.66
N LYS A 583 1.51 12.72 6.45
CA LYS A 583 2.92 13.11 6.57
C LYS A 583 3.40 13.79 5.29
N ARG A 584 4.17 14.86 5.46
CA ARG A 584 4.83 15.59 4.37
C ARG A 584 6.09 14.85 3.91
N ASP A 585 5.93 13.63 3.40
CA ASP A 585 7.05 12.79 2.97
C ASP A 585 6.81 12.19 1.58
N GLY A 586 7.86 11.64 0.96
CA GLY A 586 7.83 11.11 -0.40
C GLY A 586 7.36 12.15 -1.42
N VAL A 587 6.31 11.81 -2.17
CA VAL A 587 5.69 12.70 -3.16
C VAL A 587 5.09 13.95 -2.52
N LEU A 588 4.67 13.87 -1.25
CA LEU A 588 4.07 14.97 -0.50
C LEU A 588 5.09 15.97 0.06
N LYS A 589 6.39 15.72 -0.10
CA LYS A 589 7.48 16.61 0.35
C LYS A 589 7.49 17.97 -0.38
N GLY A 590 6.90 18.01 -1.59
CA GLY A 590 6.89 19.20 -2.45
C GLY A 590 6.33 20.44 -1.74
N ARG A 591 7.08 21.55 -1.78
CA ARG A 591 6.81 22.79 -1.04
C ARG A 591 5.37 23.30 -1.15
N ASN A 592 4.74 23.19 -2.31
CA ASN A 592 3.41 23.80 -2.56
C ASN A 592 2.25 22.82 -2.59
N LEU A 593 2.51 21.53 -2.37
CA LEU A 593 1.49 20.50 -2.55
C LEU A 593 0.49 20.51 -1.40
N ILE A 594 0.97 20.52 -0.16
CA ILE A 594 0.15 20.52 1.05
C ILE A 594 -0.81 21.73 1.11
N PRO A 595 -0.37 23.00 0.93
CA PRO A 595 -1.30 24.14 0.93
C PRO A 595 -2.38 24.03 -0.15
N LYS A 596 -2.06 23.45 -1.32
CA LYS A 596 -3.04 23.24 -2.39
C LYS A 596 -4.05 22.16 -2.02
N LEU A 597 -3.62 21.06 -1.40
CA LEU A 597 -4.50 19.99 -0.92
C LEU A 597 -5.44 20.48 0.20
N GLU A 598 -4.96 21.37 1.07
CA GLU A 598 -5.80 22.01 2.10
C GLU A 598 -6.85 22.92 1.46
N ARG A 599 -6.46 23.77 0.49
CA ARG A 599 -7.40 24.63 -0.26
C ARG A 599 -8.42 23.84 -1.08
N MET A 600 -8.09 22.62 -1.50
CA MET A 600 -9.01 21.69 -2.13
C MET A 600 -10.00 21.05 -1.14
N GLY A 601 -9.79 21.20 0.16
CA GLY A 601 -10.60 20.60 1.22
C GLY A 601 -10.31 19.12 1.50
N LEU A 602 -9.19 18.57 0.99
CA LEU A 602 -8.82 17.17 1.22
C LEU A 602 -8.20 16.93 2.59
N ILE A 603 -7.37 17.87 3.05
CA ILE A 603 -6.65 17.80 4.31
C ILE A 603 -6.96 19.03 5.17
N ALA A 604 -6.78 18.91 6.48
CA ALA A 604 -6.89 20.04 7.40
C ALA A 604 -5.81 20.01 8.48
N SER A 605 -5.68 21.15 9.16
CA SER A 605 -4.76 21.39 10.27
C SER A 605 -5.53 21.87 11.49
N PHE A 606 -5.12 21.46 12.70
CA PHE A 606 -5.57 22.12 13.94
C PHE A 606 -4.89 23.46 14.17
N ASN A 607 -3.73 23.68 13.55
CA ASN A 607 -3.00 24.94 13.63
C ASN A 607 -3.34 25.80 12.42
N SER A 608 -4.19 26.81 12.65
CA SER A 608 -4.59 27.82 11.67
C SER A 608 -3.72 29.09 11.71
N ALA A 609 -2.61 29.10 12.44
CA ALA A 609 -1.66 30.21 12.40
C ALA A 609 -0.83 30.21 11.11
N VAL A 610 -0.35 31.38 10.69
CA VAL A 610 0.61 31.50 9.57
C VAL A 610 1.90 30.76 9.93
N GLY A 611 2.45 31.07 11.12
CA GLY A 611 3.76 30.61 11.56
C GLY A 611 4.86 31.64 11.32
N THR A 612 6.03 31.42 11.93
CA THR A 612 7.18 32.36 11.90
C THR A 612 8.43 31.77 11.26
N ALA A 613 8.39 30.49 10.85
CA ALA A 613 9.55 29.87 10.21
C ALA A 613 9.73 30.44 8.80
N LEU A 614 10.94 30.95 8.54
CA LEU A 614 11.36 31.50 7.24
C LEU A 614 11.69 30.38 6.25
N GLU A 615 12.21 29.27 6.76
CA GLU A 615 12.41 28.04 5.99
C GLU A 615 11.18 27.16 6.07
N ASP A 616 10.90 26.44 4.98
CA ASP A 616 9.81 25.46 4.86
C ASP A 616 10.16 24.19 5.65
N THR A 617 10.36 24.35 6.96
CA THR A 617 10.66 23.30 7.94
C THR A 617 9.43 22.43 8.18
N ASP A 618 9.66 21.15 8.44
CA ASP A 618 8.60 20.13 8.51
C ASP A 618 7.54 20.44 9.59
N ASP A 619 7.91 21.14 10.65
CA ASP A 619 7.07 21.36 11.84
C ASP A 619 5.77 22.13 11.58
N GLN A 620 5.76 23.09 10.64
CA GLN A 620 4.55 23.92 10.40
C GLN A 620 3.39 23.14 9.78
N TRP A 621 3.71 22.09 9.02
CA TRP A 621 2.77 21.23 8.30
C TRP A 621 2.81 19.78 8.78
N ALA A 622 3.51 19.48 9.88
CA ALA A 622 3.70 18.13 10.39
C ALA A 622 2.38 17.45 10.83
N ASN A 623 1.40 18.23 11.27
CA ASN A 623 0.17 17.75 11.89
C ASN A 623 -1.06 17.87 10.98
N MET A 624 -0.91 17.59 9.69
CA MET A 624 -2.06 17.51 8.79
C MET A 624 -2.83 16.22 9.03
N PHE A 625 -4.14 16.27 8.87
CA PHE A 625 -4.99 15.09 9.03
C PHE A 625 -6.18 15.10 8.08
N VAL A 626 -6.78 13.93 7.93
CA VAL A 626 -8.09 13.74 7.32
C VAL A 626 -8.95 12.93 8.29
N SER A 627 -10.15 13.43 8.56
CA SER A 627 -11.14 12.68 9.34
C SER A 627 -12.09 11.89 8.45
N ARG A 628 -12.65 10.81 9.00
CA ARG A 628 -13.69 10.03 8.31
C ARG A 628 -14.86 10.92 7.89
N ARG A 629 -15.29 11.84 8.76
CA ARG A 629 -16.41 12.75 8.45
C ARG A 629 -16.06 13.72 7.32
N MET A 630 -14.86 14.30 7.35
CA MET A 630 -14.39 15.19 6.29
C MET A 630 -14.38 14.47 4.94
N PHE A 631 -13.81 13.25 4.88
CA PHE A 631 -13.74 12.46 3.66
C PHE A 631 -15.13 12.19 3.06
N TRP A 632 -16.08 11.70 3.85
CA TRP A 632 -17.43 11.38 3.35
C TRP A 632 -18.30 12.60 3.03
N GLN A 633 -17.94 13.78 3.54
CA GLN A 633 -18.59 15.05 3.16
C GLN A 633 -17.97 15.68 1.90
N THR A 634 -16.81 15.19 1.47
CA THR A 634 -16.09 15.69 0.31
C THR A 634 -16.46 14.89 -0.95
N PRO A 635 -17.07 15.52 -1.98
CA PRO A 635 -17.57 14.77 -3.12
C PRO A 635 -16.45 14.27 -4.04
N GLY A 636 -16.45 12.97 -4.33
CA GLY A 636 -15.39 12.31 -5.11
C GLY A 636 -15.17 12.88 -6.53
N ARG A 637 -16.23 13.40 -7.17
CA ARG A 637 -16.17 14.05 -8.50
C ARG A 637 -15.19 15.23 -8.61
N LEU A 638 -14.77 15.81 -7.48
CA LEU A 638 -13.76 16.89 -7.48
C LEU A 638 -12.35 16.37 -7.77
N PHE A 639 -12.10 15.09 -7.48
CA PHE A 639 -10.79 14.46 -7.51
C PHE A 639 -10.71 13.33 -8.54
N LEU A 640 -11.84 12.68 -8.83
CA LEU A 640 -11.97 11.71 -9.90
C LEU A 640 -12.21 12.46 -11.22
N PHE A 641 -11.18 12.59 -12.04
CA PHE A 641 -11.25 13.18 -13.38
C PHE A 641 -10.38 12.39 -14.35
N THR A 642 -10.80 12.32 -15.61
CA THR A 642 -10.04 11.68 -16.68
C THR A 642 -9.05 12.69 -17.29
N LEU A 643 -7.75 12.35 -17.30
CA LEU A 643 -6.76 13.04 -18.15
C LEU A 643 -7.16 12.90 -19.64
N GLN A 644 -7.10 13.99 -20.41
CA GLN A 644 -7.46 13.95 -21.83
C GLN A 644 -6.44 13.13 -22.65
N PRO A 645 -6.89 12.21 -23.52
CA PRO A 645 -6.02 11.51 -24.46
C PRO A 645 -5.40 12.48 -25.46
N THR A 646 -4.16 12.20 -25.89
CA THR A 646 -3.53 12.93 -26.99
C THR A 646 -4.18 12.55 -28.31
N THR A 647 -5.22 13.28 -28.74
CA THR A 647 -5.78 13.10 -30.07
C THR A 647 -4.72 13.53 -31.11
N LYS A 648 -4.33 12.61 -32.00
CA LYS A 648 -3.36 12.89 -33.09
C LYS A 648 -3.88 13.88 -34.15
N PHE A 649 -4.92 14.67 -33.87
CA PHE A 649 -5.67 15.44 -34.87
C PHE A 649 -5.96 16.90 -34.52
N THR A 650 -5.16 17.56 -33.68
CA THR A 650 -5.21 19.03 -33.59
C THR A 650 -3.81 19.64 -33.73
N ARG A 651 -3.55 20.19 -34.92
CA ARG A 651 -2.43 21.11 -35.19
C ARG A 651 -2.58 22.33 -34.29
N SER A 652 -1.78 22.44 -33.23
CA SER A 652 -1.44 23.73 -32.62
C SER A 652 -0.14 23.62 -31.82
N GLY A 653 0.85 24.42 -32.21
CA GLY A 653 2.04 24.82 -31.45
C GLY A 653 3.00 23.72 -31.00
N ALA A 654 4.14 23.58 -31.69
CA ALA A 654 5.28 22.78 -31.24
C ALA A 654 5.80 23.30 -29.89
N ALA A 655 5.55 22.57 -28.81
CA ALA A 655 6.36 22.62 -27.60
C ALA A 655 7.40 21.50 -27.71
N SER A 656 8.68 21.89 -27.72
CA SER A 656 9.82 20.99 -27.80
C SER A 656 9.86 19.99 -26.63
N PRO A 657 10.35 18.75 -26.85
CA PRO A 657 10.44 17.76 -25.78
C PRO A 657 11.54 18.14 -24.78
N SER A 658 11.23 18.01 -23.49
CA SER A 658 12.20 18.11 -22.40
C SER A 658 13.29 17.04 -22.56
N PRO A 659 14.59 17.35 -22.41
CA PRO A 659 15.64 16.35 -22.49
C PRO A 659 15.70 15.53 -21.19
N SER A 660 15.57 14.22 -21.32
CA SER A 660 15.79 13.23 -20.27
C SER A 660 17.14 12.54 -20.49
N ARG A 661 18.23 13.07 -19.92
CA ARG A 661 19.44 12.28 -19.62
C ARG A 661 20.37 12.98 -18.62
N PRO A 662 20.99 12.26 -17.65
CA PRO A 662 22.16 12.73 -16.93
C PRO A 662 23.43 12.25 -17.67
N GLY A 663 24.31 13.17 -18.10
CA GLY A 663 25.67 12.83 -18.57
C GLY A 663 26.29 13.76 -19.63
N SER A 664 27.40 14.39 -19.22
CA SER A 664 28.47 15.08 -19.99
C SER A 664 28.30 16.58 -20.31
N PRO A 665 29.34 17.41 -20.06
CA PRO A 665 29.25 18.87 -20.15
C PRO A 665 29.48 19.35 -21.59
N THR A 666 28.57 20.18 -22.11
CA THR A 666 28.81 20.95 -23.32
C THR A 666 29.10 22.41 -22.97
N GLN A 667 30.19 22.89 -23.53
CA GLN A 667 30.80 24.20 -23.34
C GLN A 667 29.84 25.31 -23.79
N GLY A 668 29.40 26.18 -22.86
CA GLY A 668 28.68 27.41 -23.22
C GLY A 668 27.47 27.80 -22.35
N GLU A 669 27.51 27.59 -21.03
CA GLU A 669 26.49 28.17 -20.14
C GLU A 669 27.09 29.37 -19.38
N ARG A 670 26.49 30.55 -19.58
CA ARG A 670 26.54 31.63 -18.59
C ARG A 670 25.87 31.12 -17.31
N PRO A 671 26.38 31.42 -16.11
CA PRO A 671 25.95 30.72 -14.91
C PRO A 671 24.46 30.96 -14.62
N ILE A 672 23.70 29.87 -14.61
CA ILE A 672 22.35 29.75 -14.03
C ILE A 672 22.50 29.78 -12.51
N SER A 673 22.99 30.88 -11.95
CA SER A 673 23.16 31.07 -10.51
C SER A 673 22.16 32.08 -9.92
N GLN A 674 21.23 32.62 -10.72
CA GLN A 674 20.27 33.65 -10.27
C GLN A 674 18.82 33.15 -10.13
N ILE A 675 18.47 31.94 -10.58
CA ILE A 675 17.08 31.44 -10.58
C ILE A 675 16.72 30.68 -9.30
N ALA A 676 17.70 30.05 -8.62
CA ALA A 676 17.47 29.38 -7.35
C ALA A 676 17.10 30.38 -6.24
N ASP A 677 17.78 31.53 -6.20
CA ASP A 677 17.64 32.54 -5.14
C ASP A 677 16.27 33.23 -5.08
N ILE A 678 15.53 33.34 -6.19
CA ILE A 678 14.22 34.04 -6.21
C ILE A 678 13.13 33.19 -5.52
N SER A 679 13.25 31.86 -5.56
CA SER A 679 12.23 30.94 -5.02
C SER A 679 12.27 30.77 -3.50
N ASP A 680 13.37 31.20 -2.87
CA ASP A 680 13.59 31.18 -1.42
C ASP A 680 13.30 32.55 -0.76
N LEU A 681 12.86 33.56 -1.54
CA LEU A 681 12.47 34.87 -1.00
C LEU A 681 11.04 34.85 -0.42
N PRO A 682 10.82 35.47 0.76
CA PRO A 682 9.47 35.72 1.27
C PRO A 682 8.63 36.47 0.23
N GLY A 683 7.41 36.01 -0.04
CA GLY A 683 6.53 36.61 -1.05
C GLY A 683 6.80 36.24 -2.51
N ALA A 684 7.79 35.39 -2.78
CA ALA A 684 7.92 34.74 -4.09
C ALA A 684 6.66 33.92 -4.41
N PRO A 685 6.19 33.89 -5.69
CA PRO A 685 5.12 32.99 -6.07
C PRO A 685 5.52 31.54 -5.73
N PRO A 686 4.57 30.69 -5.31
CA PRO A 686 4.87 29.30 -5.00
C PRO A 686 5.60 28.68 -6.20
N PRO A 687 6.77 28.02 -6.04
CA PRO A 687 7.46 27.37 -7.16
C PRO A 687 6.51 26.39 -7.86
N THR A 688 5.90 26.86 -8.94
CA THR A 688 5.30 26.02 -9.96
C THR A 688 6.47 25.46 -10.76
N THR A 689 6.39 24.19 -11.12
CA THR A 689 7.29 23.59 -12.11
C THR A 689 7.07 24.30 -13.44
N LEU A 690 7.68 25.47 -13.58
CA LEU A 690 7.66 26.28 -14.78
C LEU A 690 8.99 26.03 -15.49
N SER A 691 8.92 25.51 -16.71
CA SER A 691 10.08 25.39 -17.59
C SER A 691 10.63 26.76 -18.03
N SER A 692 9.86 27.85 -17.86
CA SER A 692 10.32 29.23 -18.01
C SER A 692 9.48 30.20 -17.17
N VAL A 693 10.10 31.25 -16.62
CA VAL A 693 9.39 32.36 -15.96
C VAL A 693 8.57 33.13 -17.01
N PRO A 694 7.24 33.27 -16.84
CA PRO A 694 6.44 34.06 -17.78
C PRO A 694 6.85 35.54 -17.76
N SER A 695 6.83 36.20 -18.93
CA SER A 695 7.13 37.63 -19.09
C SER A 695 6.02 38.57 -18.60
N PHE A 696 5.06 38.05 -17.83
CA PHE A 696 3.87 38.75 -17.34
C PHE A 696 3.69 38.52 -15.83
N PRO A 697 3.10 39.49 -15.09
CA PRO A 697 3.03 39.44 -13.63
C PRO A 697 2.27 38.21 -13.12
N ILE A 698 2.88 37.48 -12.19
CA ILE A 698 2.28 36.30 -11.55
C ILE A 698 1.40 36.79 -10.40
N GLY A 699 0.10 36.95 -10.66
CA GLY A 699 -0.90 37.28 -9.64
C GLY A 699 -1.55 36.03 -9.02
N PRO A 700 -2.42 36.21 -8.01
CA PRO A 700 -3.19 35.11 -7.40
C PRO A 700 -4.13 34.38 -8.38
N PHE A 701 -4.33 34.94 -9.57
CA PHE A 701 -5.14 34.38 -10.65
C PHE A 701 -4.34 33.56 -11.68
N PHE A 702 -3.02 33.43 -11.51
CA PHE A 702 -2.20 32.63 -12.41
C PHE A 702 -2.40 31.12 -12.18
N SER A 703 -2.79 30.40 -13.23
CA SER A 703 -2.94 28.93 -13.21
C SER A 703 -2.24 28.31 -14.42
N ALA A 704 -1.15 27.58 -14.18
CA ALA A 704 -0.41 26.87 -15.24
C ALA A 704 -1.25 25.79 -15.94
N SER A 705 -2.34 25.32 -15.33
CA SER A 705 -3.22 24.30 -15.90
C SER A 705 -4.43 24.86 -16.66
N HIS A 706 -4.68 26.18 -16.63
CA HIS A 706 -5.83 26.85 -17.26
C HIS A 706 -7.24 26.32 -16.90
N LEU A 707 -7.36 25.39 -15.95
CA LEU A 707 -8.64 24.86 -15.46
C LEU A 707 -9.27 25.79 -14.41
N PRO A 708 -10.59 26.03 -14.46
CA PRO A 708 -11.32 26.71 -13.39
C PRO A 708 -11.06 26.02 -12.04
N THR A 709 -10.66 26.81 -11.04
CA THR A 709 -10.25 26.33 -9.72
C THR A 709 -11.31 26.69 -8.67
N TYR A 710 -12.58 26.41 -8.97
CA TYR A 710 -13.62 26.50 -7.95
C TYR A 710 -13.70 25.17 -7.21
N TYR A 711 -13.39 25.20 -5.92
CA TYR A 711 -13.66 24.10 -4.99
C TYR A 711 -14.82 24.53 -4.09
N PRO A 712 -15.79 23.64 -3.80
CA PRO A 712 -16.79 23.93 -2.79
C PRO A 712 -16.11 24.11 -1.42
N PRO A 713 -16.76 24.76 -0.45
CA PRO A 713 -16.18 24.93 0.86
C PRO A 713 -15.94 23.57 1.49
N ALA A 714 -14.86 23.50 2.25
CA ALA A 714 -14.56 22.32 3.04
C ALA A 714 -15.74 21.97 3.97
N SER A 715 -15.83 20.68 4.29
CA SER A 715 -16.66 20.15 5.36
C SER A 715 -16.55 21.01 6.63
N LEU A 716 -17.56 20.97 7.49
CA LEU A 716 -17.63 21.78 8.73
C LEU A 716 -17.24 20.95 9.97
N PRO A 717 -15.96 20.62 10.21
CA PRO A 717 -15.51 20.14 11.50
C PRO A 717 -15.46 21.32 12.48
N TYR A 718 -15.81 21.05 13.73
CA TYR A 718 -15.75 22.04 14.80
C TYR A 718 -14.60 21.71 15.74
N THR A 719 -13.97 22.76 16.23
CA THR A 719 -12.98 22.71 17.30
C THR A 719 -13.39 23.65 18.43
N ILE A 720 -12.70 23.55 19.56
CA ILE A 720 -12.90 24.43 20.71
C ILE A 720 -11.56 25.07 21.02
N THR A 721 -11.49 26.40 20.94
CA THR A 721 -10.35 27.18 21.42
C THR A 721 -10.86 28.21 22.43
N ASN A 722 -10.11 28.43 23.51
CA ASN A 722 -10.46 29.39 24.57
C ASN A 722 -11.93 29.31 25.05
N HIS A 723 -12.44 28.08 25.21
CA HIS A 723 -13.84 27.78 25.59
C HIS A 723 -14.92 28.15 24.56
N THR A 724 -14.55 28.64 23.38
CA THR A 724 -15.47 28.93 22.28
C THR A 724 -15.46 27.79 21.26
N ARG A 725 -16.66 27.29 20.90
CA ARG A 725 -16.84 26.31 19.82
C ARG A 725 -16.97 27.04 18.48
N HIS A 726 -16.08 26.74 17.54
CA HIS A 726 -16.08 27.36 16.21
C HIS A 726 -15.66 26.36 15.12
N PRO A 727 -15.92 26.63 13.83
CA PRO A 727 -15.41 25.81 12.75
C PRO A 727 -13.88 25.79 12.73
N LEU A 728 -13.31 24.67 12.29
CA LEU A 728 -11.89 24.59 12.01
C LEU A 728 -11.53 25.59 10.90
N ARG A 729 -10.52 26.42 11.14
CA ARG A 729 -10.12 27.48 10.21
C ARG A 729 -9.08 26.99 9.22
N PRO A 730 -9.20 27.35 7.93
CA PRO A 730 -8.14 27.08 6.97
C PRO A 730 -6.89 27.87 7.33
N LYS A 731 -5.71 27.30 7.07
CA LYS A 731 -4.46 28.02 7.27
C LYS A 731 -4.37 29.23 6.29
N PRO A 732 -3.97 30.42 6.77
CA PRO A 732 -3.77 31.56 5.90
C PRO A 732 -2.63 31.36 4.89
N PRO A 733 -2.52 32.24 3.88
CA PRO A 733 -1.38 32.27 2.96
C PRO A 733 -0.04 32.43 3.69
N ARG A 734 1.07 32.08 3.02
CA ARG A 734 2.41 32.17 3.62
C ARG A 734 2.84 33.61 3.85
N MET A 735 3.82 33.81 4.71
CA MET A 735 4.46 35.13 4.90
C MET A 735 4.92 35.71 3.57
N GLY A 736 4.57 36.97 3.33
CA GLY A 736 4.88 37.70 2.10
C GLY A 736 3.95 37.40 0.91
N GLU A 737 3.13 36.35 0.95
CA GLU A 737 2.26 35.95 -0.17
C GLU A 737 1.14 36.98 -0.39
N VAL A 738 1.01 37.48 -1.63
CA VAL A 738 -0.07 38.37 -2.05
C VAL A 738 -1.34 37.54 -2.25
N PHE A 739 -2.37 37.79 -1.44
CA PHE A 739 -3.61 37.03 -1.47
C PHE A 739 -4.79 37.78 -2.10
N TYR A 740 -4.61 39.09 -2.37
CA TYR A 740 -5.60 39.90 -3.04
C TYR A 740 -4.92 40.99 -3.88
N THR A 741 -5.41 41.20 -5.10
CA THR A 741 -4.97 42.28 -5.99
C THR A 741 -6.17 42.78 -6.79
N ARG A 742 -6.33 44.11 -6.87
CA ARG A 742 -7.38 44.77 -7.65
C ARG A 742 -6.86 46.07 -8.24
N PHE A 743 -7.12 46.29 -9.52
CA PHE A 743 -6.91 47.60 -10.13
C PHE A 743 -8.03 48.57 -9.73
N ILE A 744 -7.67 49.77 -9.27
CA ILE A 744 -8.63 50.79 -8.84
C ILE A 744 -8.61 51.95 -9.84
N PRO A 745 -9.62 52.05 -10.74
CA PRO A 745 -9.62 53.02 -11.83
C PRO A 745 -9.57 54.49 -11.37
N SER A 746 -10.21 54.82 -10.25
CA SER A 746 -10.29 56.20 -9.75
C SER A 746 -8.93 56.79 -9.34
N VAL A 747 -7.99 55.93 -8.93
CA VAL A 747 -6.62 56.34 -8.59
C VAL A 747 -5.58 55.88 -9.62
N ASN A 748 -5.98 55.02 -10.56
CA ASN A 748 -5.12 54.44 -11.62
C ASN A 748 -3.92 53.65 -11.05
N GLN A 749 -4.16 52.90 -9.97
CA GLN A 749 -3.17 52.11 -9.25
C GLN A 749 -3.72 50.71 -8.93
N TYR A 750 -2.83 49.74 -8.78
CA TYR A 750 -3.17 48.43 -8.21
C TYR A 750 -3.12 48.51 -6.68
N LEU A 751 -4.21 48.08 -6.04
CA LEU A 751 -4.23 47.79 -4.61
C LEU A 751 -3.98 46.29 -4.42
N SER A 752 -3.01 45.97 -3.58
CA SER A 752 -2.68 44.59 -3.22
C SER A 752 -2.61 44.42 -1.71
N PHE A 753 -2.95 43.23 -1.21
CA PHE A 753 -2.72 42.84 0.18
C PHE A 753 -1.88 41.57 0.21
N ARG A 754 -0.84 41.58 1.05
CA ARG A 754 0.01 40.41 1.30
C ARG A 754 0.09 40.09 2.77
N VAL A 755 0.35 38.84 3.13
CA VAL A 755 0.61 38.47 4.52
C VAL A 755 1.93 39.11 4.95
N ALA A 756 1.96 39.66 6.16
CA ALA A 756 3.17 40.27 6.71
C ALA A 756 4.26 39.20 6.97
N SER A 757 5.52 39.63 7.04
CA SER A 757 6.69 38.74 7.14
C SER A 757 7.64 39.19 8.24
N VAL A 758 8.15 38.24 9.03
CA VAL A 758 9.24 38.49 10.01
C VAL A 758 10.63 38.40 9.38
N SER A 759 10.72 38.30 8.05
CA SER A 759 11.99 38.30 7.33
C SER A 759 12.82 39.55 7.67
N PRO A 760 14.14 39.40 7.90
CA PRO A 760 15.03 40.55 8.06
C PRO A 760 15.19 41.34 6.77
N ASN A 761 14.99 40.69 5.61
CA ASN A 761 15.08 41.32 4.30
C ASN A 761 13.70 41.86 3.85
N PRO A 762 13.67 42.95 3.05
CA PRO A 762 12.45 43.45 2.43
C PRO A 762 11.77 42.39 1.56
N VAL A 763 10.43 42.40 1.58
CA VAL A 763 9.61 41.46 0.80
C VAL A 763 9.45 42.00 -0.63
N PRO A 764 9.99 41.34 -1.68
CA PRO A 764 9.85 41.79 -3.05
C PRO A 764 8.38 41.72 -3.51
N TYR A 765 7.91 42.78 -4.17
CA TYR A 765 6.60 42.78 -4.82
C TYR A 765 6.73 42.34 -6.28
N LEU A 766 6.07 41.22 -6.62
CA LEU A 766 6.08 40.63 -7.96
C LEU A 766 4.72 40.76 -8.68
N GLY A 767 3.80 41.52 -8.11
CA GLY A 767 2.46 41.75 -8.66
C GLY A 767 2.44 42.86 -9.73
N PRO A 768 1.27 43.10 -10.35
CA PRO A 768 1.12 44.17 -11.32
C PRO A 768 1.26 45.56 -10.67
N THR A 769 1.79 46.50 -11.43
CA THR A 769 1.90 47.93 -11.08
C THR A 769 1.15 48.77 -12.10
N GLY A 770 0.64 49.91 -11.65
CA GLY A 770 -0.02 50.89 -12.51
C GLY A 770 0.91 51.50 -13.56
N PRO A 771 0.36 52.29 -14.48
CA PRO A 771 1.13 52.92 -15.56
C PRO A 771 2.03 54.07 -15.08
N LYS A 772 1.83 54.57 -13.85
CA LYS A 772 2.68 55.59 -13.24
C LYS A 772 3.75 54.94 -12.38
N SER A 773 4.96 55.49 -12.41
CA SER A 773 6.04 55.04 -11.50
C SER A 773 5.60 55.21 -10.04
N PRO A 774 5.86 54.20 -9.18
CA PRO A 774 5.45 54.24 -7.79
C PRO A 774 6.16 55.39 -7.05
N MET A 775 5.38 56.28 -6.45
CA MET A 775 5.88 57.31 -5.54
C MET A 775 6.18 56.69 -4.16
N HIS A 776 7.12 57.24 -3.41
CA HIS A 776 7.53 56.73 -2.09
C HIS A 776 8.22 55.35 -2.08
N ALA A 777 8.85 54.93 -3.19
CA ALA A 777 9.53 53.63 -3.30
C ALA A 777 10.63 53.36 -2.23
N HIS A 778 11.09 54.37 -1.49
CA HIS A 778 12.04 54.20 -0.38
C HIS A 778 11.50 53.29 0.73
N VAL A 779 10.18 53.28 1.00
CA VAL A 779 9.60 52.38 2.01
C VAL A 779 9.65 50.91 1.60
N CYS A 780 9.82 50.61 0.31
CA CYS A 780 9.99 49.24 -0.19
C CYS A 780 11.35 48.62 0.19
N GLN A 781 12.30 49.42 0.70
CA GLN A 781 13.62 48.96 1.14
C GLN A 781 13.63 48.48 2.61
N LEU A 782 12.52 48.62 3.32
CA LEU A 782 12.39 48.24 4.73
C LEU A 782 11.78 46.84 4.86
N SER A 783 12.18 46.10 5.91
CA SER A 783 11.47 44.90 6.33
C SER A 783 10.11 45.26 6.93
N ASP A 784 9.15 44.33 6.97
CA ASP A 784 7.84 44.61 7.57
C ASP A 784 7.95 44.90 9.07
N THR A 785 8.91 44.27 9.76
CA THR A 785 9.20 44.56 11.16
C THR A 785 9.63 46.02 11.36
N ALA A 786 10.50 46.54 10.47
CA ALA A 786 10.93 47.93 10.50
C ALA A 786 9.81 48.89 10.09
N LEU A 787 8.98 48.54 9.09
CA LEU A 787 7.82 49.33 8.69
C LEU A 787 6.83 49.51 9.85
N VAL A 788 6.45 48.40 10.51
CA VAL A 788 5.53 48.44 11.64
C VAL A 788 6.14 49.23 12.80
N GLN A 789 7.43 49.04 13.11
CA GLN A 789 8.11 49.84 14.12
C GLN A 789 8.11 51.33 13.81
N GLN A 790 8.38 51.71 12.55
CA GLN A 790 8.34 53.08 12.09
C GLN A 790 6.94 53.68 12.23
N TRP A 791 5.90 52.93 11.85
CA TRP A 791 4.52 53.39 11.97
C TRP A 791 4.08 53.55 13.42
N HIS A 792 4.46 52.65 14.33
CA HIS A 792 4.21 52.81 15.77
C HIS A 792 4.94 54.01 16.38
N SER A 793 6.04 54.46 15.78
CA SER A 793 6.76 55.66 16.24
C SER A 793 5.98 56.95 15.97
N SER A 794 4.93 56.91 15.14
CA SER A 794 4.02 58.03 14.94
C SER A 794 3.13 58.24 16.18
N PRO A 795 3.09 59.45 16.77
CA PRO A 795 2.23 59.73 17.93
C PRO A 795 0.76 59.39 17.69
N ARG A 796 0.28 59.55 16.45
CA ARG A 796 -1.08 59.19 16.03
C ARG A 796 -1.33 57.70 16.17
N VAL A 797 -0.40 56.87 15.70
CA VAL A 797 -0.55 55.41 15.74
C VAL A 797 -0.39 54.90 17.17
N SER A 798 0.64 55.39 17.89
CA SER A 798 0.91 55.00 19.28
C SER A 798 -0.26 55.31 20.22
N ALA A 799 -1.03 56.38 19.97
CA ALA A 799 -2.21 56.71 20.76
C ALA A 799 -3.31 55.62 20.70
N PHE A 800 -3.45 54.93 19.56
CA PHE A 800 -4.48 53.91 19.36
C PHE A 800 -3.97 52.47 19.53
N TRP A 801 -2.71 52.20 19.15
CA TRP A 801 -2.11 50.87 19.13
C TRP A 801 -1.08 50.63 20.23
N GLY A 802 -0.76 51.66 21.04
CA GLY A 802 0.26 51.59 22.08
C GLY A 802 1.70 51.58 21.55
N GLU A 803 2.64 51.42 22.47
CA GLU A 803 4.07 51.35 22.15
C GLU A 803 4.44 50.08 21.38
N TYR A 804 5.42 50.19 20.48
CA TYR A 804 5.92 49.06 19.73
C TYR A 804 6.59 48.02 20.63
N THR A 805 6.23 46.75 20.44
CA THR A 805 6.93 45.62 21.08
C THR A 805 7.68 44.81 20.01
N PRO A 806 8.95 44.42 20.21
CA PRO A 806 9.71 43.65 19.21
C PRO A 806 9.06 42.32 18.79
N LYS A 807 8.22 41.73 19.66
CA LYS A 807 7.46 40.50 19.39
C LYS A 807 6.07 40.74 18.78
N PHE A 808 5.71 41.98 18.46
CA PHE A 808 4.38 42.34 17.95
C PHE A 808 4.00 41.49 16.72
N LEU A 809 4.82 41.54 15.67
CA LEU A 809 4.52 40.83 14.42
C LEU A 809 4.64 39.31 14.57
N SER A 810 5.60 38.82 15.37
CA SER A 810 5.73 37.38 15.63
C SER A 810 4.52 36.83 16.38
N ASN A 811 3.97 37.58 17.33
CA ASN A 811 2.76 37.19 18.06
C ASN A 811 1.54 37.17 17.12
N ALA A 812 1.40 38.19 16.26
CA ALA A 812 0.34 38.25 15.27
C ALA A 812 0.39 37.06 14.28
N LEU A 813 1.58 36.67 13.80
CA LEU A 813 1.76 35.52 12.91
C LEU A 813 1.50 34.15 13.58
N GLN A 814 1.63 34.08 14.91
CA GLN A 814 1.34 32.88 15.70
C GLN A 814 -0.12 32.80 16.16
N SER A 815 -0.91 33.85 15.97
CA SER A 815 -2.34 33.85 16.26
C SER A 815 -3.07 32.82 15.39
N ARG A 816 -3.99 32.07 15.99
CA ARG A 816 -4.81 31.06 15.29
C ARG A 816 -6.12 31.62 14.72
N HIS A 817 -6.62 32.68 15.32
CA HIS A 817 -7.91 33.29 14.94
C HIS A 817 -7.73 34.49 14.01
N SER A 818 -6.50 34.99 13.84
CA SER A 818 -6.18 36.15 13.03
C SER A 818 -4.87 35.96 12.26
N PHE A 819 -4.67 36.76 11.21
CA PHE A 819 -3.37 36.87 10.55
C PHE A 819 -3.07 38.31 10.11
N PRO A 820 -1.79 38.72 10.15
CA PRO A 820 -1.37 40.07 9.78
C PRO A 820 -1.16 40.20 8.27
N ALA A 821 -1.54 41.35 7.73
CA ALA A 821 -1.41 41.70 6.33
C ALA A 821 -0.88 43.14 6.16
N ILE A 822 -0.15 43.36 5.07
CA ILE A 822 0.34 44.65 4.61
C ILE A 822 -0.42 45.05 3.35
N GLY A 823 -1.00 46.25 3.36
CA GLY A 823 -1.61 46.86 2.17
C GLY A 823 -0.56 47.58 1.33
N LEU A 824 -0.66 47.44 0.00
CA LEU A 824 0.26 48.04 -0.96
C LEU A 824 -0.47 48.74 -2.10
N TRP A 825 0.04 49.91 -2.50
CA TRP A 825 -0.34 50.61 -3.73
C TRP A 825 0.79 50.50 -4.75
N ASP A 826 0.56 49.83 -5.88
CA ASP A 826 1.58 49.55 -6.90
C ASP A 826 2.87 48.94 -6.31
N GLY A 827 2.73 48.13 -5.26
CA GLY A 827 3.86 47.51 -4.55
C GLY A 827 4.47 48.35 -3.42
N VAL A 828 3.96 49.56 -3.15
CA VAL A 828 4.41 50.43 -2.06
C VAL A 828 3.58 50.19 -0.79
N PRO A 829 4.18 49.69 0.32
CA PRO A 829 3.48 49.47 1.58
C PRO A 829 2.89 50.77 2.16
N PHE A 830 1.67 50.72 2.70
CA PHE A 830 1.03 51.91 3.28
C PHE A 830 0.35 51.70 4.65
N GLY A 831 -0.02 50.46 4.97
CA GLY A 831 -0.76 50.16 6.19
C GLY A 831 -0.69 48.70 6.57
N TYR A 832 -0.95 48.46 7.84
CA TYR A 832 -1.02 47.17 8.50
C TYR A 832 -2.48 46.82 8.82
N PHE A 833 -2.84 45.56 8.62
CA PHE A 833 -4.20 45.04 8.74
C PHE A 833 -4.15 43.70 9.48
N GLU A 834 -5.00 43.49 10.47
CA GLU A 834 -5.19 42.17 11.10
C GLU A 834 -6.55 41.63 10.70
N LEU A 835 -6.58 40.51 9.99
CA LEU A 835 -7.81 39.87 9.51
C LEU A 835 -8.16 38.72 10.44
N TYR A 836 -9.31 38.77 11.10
CA TYR A 836 -9.65 37.83 12.17
C TYR A 836 -11.04 37.21 12.03
N TRP A 837 -11.28 36.12 12.77
CA TRP A 837 -12.58 35.49 12.93
C TRP A 837 -13.28 36.06 14.15
N VAL A 838 -14.41 36.76 13.96
CA VAL A 838 -15.03 37.55 15.05
C VAL A 838 -15.45 36.66 16.21
N LYS A 839 -15.97 35.47 15.93
CA LYS A 839 -16.43 34.51 16.95
C LYS A 839 -15.36 34.11 17.96
N GLU A 840 -14.11 34.04 17.51
CA GLU A 840 -12.96 33.63 18.34
C GLU A 840 -12.28 34.83 19.02
N ASP A 841 -12.49 36.01 18.48
CA ASP A 841 -11.89 37.25 18.94
C ASP A 841 -12.63 37.84 20.16
N ILE A 842 -12.05 38.88 20.78
CA ILE A 842 -12.60 39.57 21.94
C ILE A 842 -14.02 40.05 21.67
N LEU A 843 -14.29 40.61 20.47
CA LEU A 843 -15.63 41.06 20.09
C LEU A 843 -16.67 39.93 20.14
N GLY A 844 -16.28 38.72 19.71
CA GLY A 844 -17.08 37.49 19.79
C GLY A 844 -17.59 37.16 21.19
N ARG A 845 -16.83 37.50 22.22
CA ARG A 845 -17.19 37.23 23.61
C ARG A 845 -18.32 38.12 24.12
N TYR A 846 -18.46 39.33 23.56
CA TYR A 846 -19.43 40.31 24.02
C TYR A 846 -20.68 40.38 23.15
N ALA A 847 -20.57 40.10 21.85
CA ALA A 847 -21.70 40.22 20.92
C ALA A 847 -22.67 39.01 20.94
N GLY A 848 -22.46 38.01 21.79
CA GLY A 848 -23.42 36.94 22.05
C GLY A 848 -23.79 36.14 20.79
N GLY A 849 -25.07 35.80 20.64
CA GLY A 849 -25.58 35.02 19.49
C GLY A 849 -25.74 35.79 18.18
N SER A 850 -25.32 37.06 18.12
CA SER A 850 -25.43 37.89 16.90
C SER A 850 -24.28 37.68 15.89
N ILE A 851 -23.26 36.91 16.28
CA ILE A 851 -22.10 36.59 15.44
C ILE A 851 -22.21 35.16 14.93
N ASP A 852 -22.14 35.03 13.61
CA ASP A 852 -22.15 33.73 12.94
C ASP A 852 -20.75 33.10 12.90
N ASP A 853 -20.74 31.81 12.57
CA ASP A 853 -19.54 30.97 12.56
C ASP A 853 -18.41 31.48 11.63
N TYR A 854 -18.75 32.23 10.57
CA TYR A 854 -17.82 32.67 9.54
C TYR A 854 -17.62 34.19 9.48
N ASP A 855 -18.21 34.93 10.40
CA ASP A 855 -18.08 36.39 10.40
C ASP A 855 -16.62 36.81 10.59
N ARG A 856 -16.23 37.83 9.84
CA ARG A 856 -14.84 38.31 9.75
C ARG A 856 -14.71 39.69 10.37
N GLY A 857 -13.56 39.94 10.96
CA GLY A 857 -13.22 41.25 11.49
C GLY A 857 -11.93 41.76 10.88
N CYS A 858 -11.71 43.07 10.96
CA CYS A 858 -10.39 43.63 10.71
C CYS A 858 -10.00 44.74 11.67
N HIS A 859 -8.74 44.72 12.11
CA HIS A 859 -8.08 45.85 12.74
C HIS A 859 -7.19 46.53 11.72
N VAL A 860 -7.14 47.86 11.76
CA VAL A 860 -6.46 48.66 10.73
C VAL A 860 -5.54 49.68 11.38
N LEU A 861 -4.33 49.77 10.83
CA LEU A 861 -3.31 50.75 11.15
C LEU A 861 -2.81 51.35 9.82
N ILE A 862 -3.17 52.61 9.56
CA ILE A 862 -2.61 53.34 8.42
C ILE A 862 -1.35 54.07 8.89
N GLY A 863 -0.20 53.59 8.44
CA GLY A 863 1.10 54.13 8.80
C GLY A 863 1.45 55.37 7.99
N GLU A 864 1.29 55.28 6.68
CA GLU A 864 1.69 56.34 5.75
C GLU A 864 0.64 57.46 5.65
N GLU A 865 1.07 58.72 5.85
CA GLU A 865 0.17 59.88 5.80
C GLU A 865 -0.42 60.10 4.39
N TRP A 866 0.35 59.84 3.32
CA TRP A 866 -0.12 60.01 1.94
C TRP A 866 -1.24 59.04 1.54
N ALA A 867 -1.39 57.94 2.29
CA ALA A 867 -2.42 56.94 2.06
C ALA A 867 -3.72 57.23 2.84
N ARG A 868 -3.76 58.30 3.65
CA ARG A 868 -4.98 58.75 4.32
C ARG A 868 -6.01 59.28 3.31
N GLY A 869 -7.28 59.27 3.71
CA GLY A 869 -8.40 59.66 2.83
C GLY A 869 -8.77 58.62 1.76
N ARG A 870 -8.03 57.50 1.66
CA ARG A 870 -8.29 56.42 0.69
C ARG A 870 -9.09 55.24 1.27
N VAL A 871 -9.77 55.45 2.40
CA VAL A 871 -10.47 54.41 3.18
C VAL A 871 -11.45 53.61 2.34
N GLN A 872 -12.29 54.30 1.58
CA GLN A 872 -13.31 53.64 0.75
C GLN A 872 -12.69 52.65 -0.25
N SER A 873 -11.54 52.98 -0.85
CA SER A 873 -10.88 52.14 -1.85
C SER A 873 -10.32 50.85 -1.26
N TRP A 874 -9.59 50.95 -0.14
CA TRP A 874 -9.01 49.76 0.48
C TRP A 874 -10.01 48.95 1.29
N LEU A 875 -10.96 49.60 1.98
CA LEU A 875 -11.94 48.92 2.82
C LEU A 875 -12.91 48.08 1.97
N THR A 876 -13.46 48.65 0.90
CA THR A 876 -14.34 47.89 -0.01
C THR A 876 -13.64 46.71 -0.64
N SER A 877 -12.34 46.82 -0.90
CA SER A 877 -11.53 45.75 -1.47
C SER A 877 -11.26 44.63 -0.46
N LEU A 878 -11.00 44.98 0.79
CA LEU A 878 -10.79 44.02 1.88
C LEU A 878 -12.10 43.31 2.29
N VAL A 879 -13.22 44.04 2.35
CA VAL A 879 -14.56 43.47 2.56
C VAL A 879 -14.95 42.54 1.41
N HIS A 880 -14.70 42.95 0.16
CA HIS A 880 -14.90 42.08 -1.00
C HIS A 880 -14.09 40.79 -0.89
N TRP A 881 -12.81 40.88 -0.50
CA TRP A 881 -12.01 39.69 -0.23
C TRP A 881 -12.62 38.81 0.86
N ALA A 882 -13.09 39.37 1.98
CA ALA A 882 -13.66 38.59 3.08
C ALA A 882 -14.87 37.75 2.63
N PHE A 883 -15.78 38.33 1.84
CA PHE A 883 -16.93 37.61 1.28
C PHE A 883 -16.54 36.57 0.22
N CYS A 884 -15.52 36.85 -0.60
CA CYS A 884 -15.06 35.91 -1.62
C CYS A 884 -14.19 34.77 -1.06
N ALA A 885 -13.53 34.99 0.08
CA ALA A 885 -12.66 33.98 0.70
C ALA A 885 -13.48 32.80 1.26
N ASP A 886 -14.64 33.07 1.84
CA ASP A 886 -15.62 32.06 2.23
C ASP A 886 -17.03 32.64 2.10
N TYR A 887 -17.84 32.09 1.18
CA TYR A 887 -19.18 32.61 0.91
C TYR A 887 -20.16 32.42 2.08
N ARG A 888 -19.77 31.66 3.13
CA ARG A 888 -20.56 31.54 4.36
C ARG A 888 -20.42 32.77 5.26
N THR A 889 -19.45 33.65 5.02
CA THR A 889 -19.30 34.93 5.71
C THR A 889 -20.54 35.78 5.49
N GLN A 890 -21.29 36.12 6.56
CA GLN A 890 -22.50 36.95 6.46
C GLN A 890 -22.23 38.40 6.85
N SER A 891 -21.35 38.61 7.84
CA SER A 891 -21.03 39.94 8.36
C SER A 891 -19.52 40.18 8.39
N VAL A 892 -19.14 41.45 8.18
CA VAL A 892 -17.78 41.94 8.39
C VAL A 892 -17.81 43.06 9.42
N CYS A 893 -17.12 42.85 10.54
CA CYS A 893 -17.01 43.81 11.63
C CYS A 893 -15.75 44.67 11.47
N LEU A 894 -15.89 45.96 11.73
CA LEU A 894 -14.77 46.86 11.97
C LEU A 894 -14.92 47.33 13.41
N GLU A 895 -13.92 47.08 14.25
CA GLU A 895 -14.09 47.32 15.69
C GLU A 895 -14.34 48.80 16.01
N PRO A 896 -15.44 49.12 16.69
CA PRO A 896 -15.72 50.48 17.12
C PRO A 896 -15.01 50.74 18.45
N ARG A 897 -13.90 51.48 18.41
CA ARG A 897 -13.41 52.18 19.60
C ARG A 897 -14.31 53.38 19.88
N VAL A 898 -14.92 53.42 21.07
CA VAL A 898 -15.87 54.49 21.47
C VAL A 898 -15.19 55.86 21.49
N ASP A 899 -13.89 55.90 21.76
CA ASP A 899 -13.05 57.11 21.76
C ASP A 899 -12.46 57.44 20.38
N ASN A 900 -12.85 56.73 19.32
CA ASN A 900 -12.47 57.05 17.95
C ASN A 900 -13.36 58.18 17.37
N GLU A 901 -13.39 59.31 18.08
CA GLU A 901 -14.03 60.54 17.62
C GLU A 901 -13.20 61.11 16.46
N ARG A 902 -13.63 60.83 15.20
CA ARG A 902 -13.12 61.37 13.92
C ARG A 902 -11.83 62.23 14.00
N TYR A 903 -10.69 61.64 13.64
CA TYR A 903 -9.43 62.32 13.32
C TYR A 903 -8.98 62.14 11.86
#